data_AF-A0A674JUX9-F1
#
_entry.id   AF-A0A674JUX9-F1
#
_cell.length_a   1.000
_cell.length_b   1.000
_cell.length_c   1.000
_cell.angle_alpha   90.00
_cell.angle_beta   90.00
_cell.angle_gamma   90.00
#
_symmetry.space_group_name_H-M   'P 1'
#
loop_
_entity.id
_entity.type
_entity.pdbx_description
1 polymer ?
#
loop_
_entity_poly.entity_id
_entity_poly.type
_entity_poly.pdbx_seq_one_letter_code
_entity_poly.pdbx_strand_id
1 'polypeptide(L)'
;MEKLEARIRNHDREIEKMCNFHYQGFVDSITELLKVRGEAQKLKHQVTDTNRKLQSEGKEVIAMEELKQCRLQQRNISATVDKLTLCLPVLEMYSKLREQMTSKRHYPALKTLEHLEHTYLPQVSHYRFCKIMVDNIPKLREEIKDVSMSDLKDFLESIRKHSDKIGETAMKQVGSVLNKGMYVPGAQDLVDFSPVYRCLHIYSVLGARETFENYYRKQRRKQARLVLQPPSNMHETLDGYRKYFNQIVGFFVVEDHILHTTQGLVNRAYIDELWEMALSKTIAALRTHSSYCSDPNLVLDLKNLIVLFADTLQGYGFPVNQLFDMLLEIRDQYSDTLLKKWSGVFRNILDSDNYSPIPVANEELYKKIIGQFPFQDPELEKQPFPKKFPFSEFVPKVYNQIKEFIYACLKFSEDLHLSSTEVDDMIRKSTNLLLTRMLSNCLQTVIKRRNTGLTELVQIIINTTHLEKSCKFLEEFITNITNVLPETVHTTKLYGTTTFKDARHAAEEEIYTNLNQKIDQFLQLADYDWMAAEPGSKASDYLVDLIAFLRSTFAVFTHLPGKVAQTACMSACKHLSTSLMQLLLEAEVRQLTLGALQQFNLDVEECEQFARSGPVPGFQGDTLQLAFIDLRQVSLYHQVLRKREGRGSGIGDSGQRPIFSPFLPSTQDRQLI
;
A
#
# COMPACT_ATOMS: atom_id res chain seq x y z
N MET A 1 -27.07 190.41 -1.85
CA MET A 1 -25.69 189.92 -1.74
C MET A 1 -25.47 189.16 -0.42
N GLU A 2 -25.80 189.71 0.76
CA GLU A 2 -25.58 189.01 2.06
C GLU A 2 -26.29 187.65 2.23
N LYS A 3 -27.49 187.46 1.68
CA LYS A 3 -28.21 186.17 1.78
C LYS A 3 -27.55 185.01 1.00
N LEU A 4 -26.69 185.30 0.01
CA LEU A 4 -26.00 184.27 -0.79
C LEU A 4 -24.75 183.77 -0.06
N GLU A 5 -23.98 184.66 0.56
CA GLU A 5 -22.78 184.30 1.35
C GLU A 5 -23.10 183.46 2.59
N ALA A 6 -24.23 183.70 3.24
CA ALA A 6 -24.67 182.88 4.37
C ALA A 6 -25.00 181.43 3.95
N ARG A 7 -25.53 181.24 2.74
CA ARG A 7 -25.90 179.92 2.21
C ARG A 7 -24.67 179.10 1.79
N ILE A 8 -23.68 179.75 1.18
CA ILE A 8 -22.38 179.14 0.84
C ILE A 8 -21.67 178.68 2.11
N ARG A 9 -21.56 179.54 3.13
CA ARG A 9 -20.93 179.15 4.41
C ARG A 9 -21.63 177.98 5.11
N ASN A 10 -22.94 177.83 4.95
CA ASN A 10 -23.67 176.73 5.56
C ASN A 10 -23.45 175.40 4.79
N HIS A 11 -23.42 175.45 3.45
CA HIS A 11 -23.09 174.27 2.63
C HIS A 11 -21.63 173.83 2.81
N ASP A 12 -20.67 174.76 2.86
CA ASP A 12 -19.27 174.40 3.11
C ASP A 12 -19.09 173.71 4.47
N ARG A 13 -19.81 174.15 5.50
CA ARG A 13 -19.84 173.48 6.81
C ARG A 13 -20.45 172.08 6.79
N GLU A 14 -21.49 171.86 5.99
CA GLU A 14 -22.08 170.52 5.82
C GLU A 14 -21.14 169.59 5.05
N ILE A 15 -20.46 170.09 4.01
CA ILE A 15 -19.46 169.35 3.26
C ILE A 15 -18.26 168.98 4.15
N GLU A 16 -17.74 169.92 4.95
CA GLU A 16 -16.64 169.63 5.90
C GLU A 16 -17.02 168.57 6.93
N LYS A 17 -18.25 168.58 7.45
CA LYS A 17 -18.74 167.56 8.38
C LYS A 17 -18.85 166.19 7.72
N MET A 18 -19.38 166.11 6.50
CA MET A 18 -19.52 164.85 5.75
C MET A 18 -18.15 164.26 5.37
N CYS A 19 -17.22 165.10 4.91
CA CYS A 19 -15.86 164.66 4.60
C CYS A 19 -15.10 164.15 5.82
N ASN A 20 -15.21 164.83 6.98
CA ASN A 20 -14.57 164.35 8.21
C ASN A 20 -15.18 163.05 8.74
N PHE A 21 -16.48 162.79 8.55
CA PHE A 21 -17.13 161.57 9.03
C PHE A 21 -16.71 160.31 8.24
N HIS A 22 -16.45 160.44 6.93
CA HIS A 22 -16.18 159.29 6.05
C HIS A 22 -14.71 159.05 5.68
N TYR A 23 -13.79 159.98 5.99
CA TYR A 23 -12.38 159.84 5.61
C TYR A 23 -11.69 158.65 6.30
N GLN A 24 -11.96 158.42 7.58
CA GLN A 24 -11.30 157.37 8.36
C GLN A 24 -11.65 155.95 7.86
N GLY A 25 -12.93 155.67 7.58
CA GLY A 25 -13.38 154.36 7.11
C GLY A 25 -12.84 153.99 5.71
N PHE A 26 -12.58 154.98 4.86
CA PHE A 26 -11.94 154.76 3.56
C PHE A 26 -10.47 154.36 3.70
N VAL A 27 -9.73 155.01 4.61
CA VAL A 27 -8.32 154.68 4.89
C VAL A 27 -8.19 153.28 5.47
N ASP A 28 -9.06 152.90 6.41
CA ASP A 28 -9.05 151.55 7.00
C ASP A 28 -9.32 150.48 5.94
N SER A 29 -10.29 150.71 5.04
CA SER A 29 -10.61 149.79 3.94
C SER A 29 -9.45 149.61 2.94
N ILE A 30 -8.73 150.69 2.59
CA ILE A 30 -7.52 150.61 1.75
C ILE A 30 -6.41 149.81 2.45
N THR A 31 -6.26 149.99 3.76
CA THR A 31 -5.22 149.31 4.54
C THR A 31 -5.47 147.80 4.60
N GLU A 32 -6.72 147.35 4.77
CA GLU A 32 -7.08 145.94 4.67
C GLU A 32 -6.83 145.36 3.27
N LEU A 33 -7.20 146.09 2.21
CA LEU A 33 -7.01 145.64 0.83
C LEU A 33 -5.53 145.45 0.48
N LEU A 34 -4.65 146.31 1.00
CA LEU A 34 -3.19 146.16 0.90
C LEU A 34 -2.68 144.93 1.66
N LYS A 35 -3.28 144.60 2.82
CA LYS A 35 -2.95 143.42 3.62
C LYS A 35 -3.35 142.12 2.91
N VAL A 36 -4.58 142.07 2.38
CA VAL A 36 -5.09 140.95 1.58
C VAL A 36 -4.22 140.72 0.34
N ARG A 37 -3.76 141.79 -0.33
CA ARG A 37 -2.81 141.68 -1.45
C ARG A 37 -1.51 141.01 -1.03
N GLY A 38 -0.97 141.36 0.14
CA GLY A 38 0.24 140.73 0.69
C GLY A 38 0.05 139.25 1.02
N GLU A 39 -1.09 138.88 1.60
CA GLU A 39 -1.43 137.48 1.91
C GLU A 39 -1.66 136.64 0.66
N ALA A 40 -2.37 137.17 -0.36
CA ALA A 40 -2.56 136.51 -1.64
C ALA A 40 -1.23 136.24 -2.36
N GLN A 41 -0.25 137.14 -2.22
CA GLN A 41 1.08 136.98 -2.79
C GLN A 41 1.89 135.88 -2.08
N LYS A 42 1.77 135.78 -0.75
CA LYS A 42 2.33 134.65 0.03
C LYS A 42 1.70 133.32 -0.37
N LEU A 43 0.37 133.26 -0.49
CA LEU A 43 -0.34 132.03 -0.90
C LEU A 43 0.10 131.59 -2.30
N LYS A 44 0.23 132.53 -3.25
CA LYS A 44 0.75 132.24 -4.59
C LYS A 44 2.12 131.57 -4.52
N HIS A 45 3.04 132.09 -3.71
CA HIS A 45 4.38 131.53 -3.54
C HIS A 45 4.34 130.11 -2.95
N GLN A 46 3.54 129.89 -1.91
CA GLN A 46 3.38 128.56 -1.31
C GLN A 46 2.79 127.54 -2.29
N VAL A 47 1.79 127.93 -3.09
CA VAL A 47 1.20 127.06 -4.11
C VAL A 47 2.23 126.72 -5.19
N THR A 48 3.04 127.70 -5.63
CA THR A 48 4.06 127.44 -6.64
C THR A 48 5.18 126.54 -6.12
N ASP A 49 5.62 126.74 -4.88
CA ASP A 49 6.63 125.88 -4.26
C ASP A 49 6.12 124.46 -4.01
N THR A 50 4.85 124.31 -3.58
CA THR A 50 4.23 122.99 -3.41
C THR A 50 4.11 122.27 -4.74
N ASN A 51 3.69 122.96 -5.81
CA ASN A 51 3.63 122.37 -7.15
C ASN A 51 5.02 121.97 -7.66
N ARG A 52 6.07 122.77 -7.39
CA ARG A 52 7.45 122.40 -7.74
C ARG A 52 7.92 121.15 -7.01
N LYS A 53 7.67 121.06 -5.69
CA LYS A 53 8.00 119.87 -4.89
C LYS A 53 7.25 118.63 -5.38
N LEU A 54 5.95 118.76 -5.64
CA LEU A 54 5.13 117.66 -6.16
C LEU A 54 5.63 117.17 -7.52
N GLN A 55 6.04 118.07 -8.42
CA GLN A 55 6.60 117.69 -9.70
C GLN A 55 8.01 117.08 -9.59
N SER A 56 8.86 117.55 -8.66
CA SER A 56 10.18 116.95 -8.47
C SER A 56 10.08 115.54 -7.87
N GLU A 57 9.28 115.36 -6.83
CA GLU A 57 9.06 114.05 -6.19
C GLU A 57 8.29 113.11 -7.13
N GLY A 58 7.30 113.62 -7.87
CA GLY A 58 6.53 112.83 -8.83
C GLY A 58 7.34 112.31 -10.02
N LYS A 59 8.40 113.02 -10.45
CA LYS A 59 9.30 112.54 -11.53
C LYS A 59 10.07 111.29 -11.11
N GLU A 60 10.47 111.18 -9.86
CA GLU A 60 11.17 110.01 -9.32
C GLU A 60 10.26 108.77 -9.28
N VAL A 61 8.97 108.97 -8.96
CA VAL A 61 7.95 107.91 -8.96
C VAL A 61 7.63 107.41 -10.38
N ILE A 62 7.61 108.30 -11.38
CA ILE A 62 7.37 107.94 -12.79
C ILE A 62 8.57 107.19 -13.39
N ALA A 63 9.78 107.37 -12.85
CA ALA A 63 11.00 106.72 -13.32
C ALA A 63 11.22 105.28 -12.79
N MET A 64 10.29 104.71 -12.02
CA MET A 64 10.39 103.35 -11.45
C MET A 64 10.17 102.21 -12.48
N GLU A 65 10.87 102.24 -13.62
CA GLU A 65 10.98 101.06 -14.50
C GLU A 65 11.60 99.86 -13.74
N GLU A 66 12.47 100.13 -12.76
CA GLU A 66 13.03 99.12 -11.85
C GLU A 66 11.95 98.39 -11.02
N LEU A 67 10.93 99.09 -10.52
CA LEU A 67 9.82 98.45 -9.79
C LEU A 67 9.00 97.52 -10.69
N LYS A 68 8.80 97.93 -11.95
CA LYS A 68 8.11 97.11 -12.95
C LYS A 68 8.93 95.87 -13.31
N GLN A 69 10.25 96.01 -13.46
CA GLN A 69 11.16 94.87 -13.64
C GLN A 69 11.18 93.95 -12.42
N CYS A 70 11.23 94.49 -11.20
CA CYS A 70 11.12 93.70 -9.96
C CYS A 70 9.79 92.95 -9.87
N ARG A 71 8.66 93.56 -10.24
CA ARG A 71 7.35 92.86 -10.30
C ARG A 71 7.32 91.76 -11.36
N LEU A 72 7.95 91.97 -12.51
CA LEU A 72 8.06 90.94 -13.54
C LEU A 72 8.93 89.77 -13.04
N GLN A 73 10.06 90.05 -12.40
CA GLN A 73 10.91 89.05 -11.75
C GLN A 73 10.14 88.30 -10.65
N GLN A 74 9.44 89.00 -9.78
CA GLN A 74 8.61 88.39 -8.73
C GLN A 74 7.53 87.47 -9.33
N ARG A 75 6.86 87.90 -10.40
CA ARG A 75 5.87 87.07 -11.10
C ARG A 75 6.51 85.83 -11.73
N ASN A 76 7.69 85.98 -12.34
CA ASN A 76 8.43 84.86 -12.91
C ASN A 76 8.90 83.88 -11.83
N ILE A 77 9.36 84.38 -10.68
CA ILE A 77 9.74 83.58 -9.51
C ILE A 77 8.52 82.84 -8.98
N SER A 78 7.39 83.51 -8.77
CA SER A 78 6.13 82.89 -8.30
C SER A 78 5.68 81.78 -9.25
N ALA A 79 5.63 82.07 -10.56
CA ALA A 79 5.26 81.06 -11.56
C ALA A 79 6.23 79.87 -11.62
N THR A 80 7.51 80.09 -11.30
CA THR A 80 8.51 79.02 -11.20
C THR A 80 8.31 78.19 -9.94
N VAL A 81 8.03 78.83 -8.80
CA VAL A 81 7.69 78.17 -7.54
C VAL A 81 6.45 77.30 -7.71
N ASP A 82 5.39 77.80 -8.34
CA ASP A 82 4.16 77.04 -8.60
C ASP A 82 4.44 75.79 -9.45
N LYS A 83 5.24 75.95 -10.52
CA LYS A 83 5.65 74.84 -11.39
C LYS A 83 6.52 73.79 -10.67
N LEU A 84 7.45 74.23 -9.82
CA LEU A 84 8.30 73.33 -9.04
C LEU A 84 7.49 72.59 -7.96
N THR A 85 6.54 73.28 -7.33
CA THR A 85 5.63 72.69 -6.33
C THR A 85 4.77 71.58 -6.93
N LEU A 86 4.34 71.73 -8.20
CA LEU A 86 3.64 70.65 -8.92
C LEU A 86 4.53 69.45 -9.25
N CYS A 87 5.84 69.66 -9.48
CA CYS A 87 6.77 68.58 -9.84
C CYS A 87 7.31 67.81 -8.62
N LEU A 88 7.33 68.42 -7.44
CA LEU A 88 7.94 67.87 -6.23
C LEU A 88 7.29 66.54 -5.76
N PRO A 89 5.95 66.40 -5.70
CA PRO A 89 5.31 65.14 -5.36
C PRO A 89 5.63 63.99 -6.32
N VAL A 90 5.81 64.29 -7.62
CA VAL A 90 6.20 63.29 -8.64
C VAL A 90 7.59 62.73 -8.32
N LEU A 91 8.54 63.61 -8.00
CA LEU A 91 9.92 63.23 -7.68
C LEU A 91 10.03 62.48 -6.36
N GLU A 92 9.30 62.92 -5.33
CA GLU A 92 9.23 62.24 -4.03
C GLU A 92 8.64 60.83 -4.18
N MET A 93 7.54 60.69 -4.92
CA MET A 93 6.89 59.41 -5.13
C MET A 93 7.77 58.46 -5.97
N TYR A 94 8.47 58.98 -6.98
CA TYR A 94 9.43 58.18 -7.77
C TYR A 94 10.66 57.79 -6.94
N SER A 95 11.13 58.65 -6.04
CA SER A 95 12.21 58.33 -5.09
C SER A 95 11.78 57.21 -4.13
N LYS A 96 10.58 57.32 -3.55
CA LYS A 96 9.98 56.29 -2.69
C LYS A 96 9.80 54.96 -3.43
N LEU A 97 9.39 54.99 -4.69
CA LEU A 97 9.31 53.81 -5.54
C LEU A 97 10.67 53.13 -5.69
N ARG A 98 11.74 53.88 -5.99
CA ARG A 98 13.10 53.32 -6.08
C ARG A 98 13.60 52.75 -4.76
N GLU A 99 13.30 53.40 -3.65
CA GLU A 99 13.64 52.90 -2.31
C GLU A 99 12.89 51.59 -2.00
N GLN A 100 11.62 51.49 -2.36
CA GLN A 100 10.83 50.26 -2.19
C GLN A 100 11.34 49.11 -3.08
N MET A 101 11.76 49.43 -4.32
CA MET A 101 12.38 48.47 -5.24
C MET A 101 13.71 47.94 -4.69
N THR A 102 14.59 48.82 -4.20
CA THR A 102 15.87 48.42 -3.58
C THR A 102 15.68 47.66 -2.27
N SER A 103 14.63 47.96 -1.50
CA SER A 103 14.27 47.25 -0.27
C SER A 103 13.55 45.92 -0.49
N LYS A 104 13.45 45.42 -1.74
CA LYS A 104 12.70 44.21 -2.13
C LYS A 104 11.21 44.22 -1.75
N ARG A 105 10.63 45.41 -1.51
CA ARG A 105 9.21 45.59 -1.19
C ARG A 105 8.43 45.80 -2.49
N HIS A 106 8.42 44.77 -3.33
CA HIS A 106 7.87 44.83 -4.69
C HIS A 106 6.36 45.11 -4.75
N TYR A 107 5.59 44.65 -3.76
CA TYR A 107 4.16 44.94 -3.69
C TYR A 107 3.86 46.41 -3.35
N PRO A 108 4.42 46.99 -2.26
CA PRO A 108 4.33 48.43 -2.04
C PRO A 108 4.85 49.27 -3.21
N ALA A 109 5.92 48.81 -3.88
CA ALA A 109 6.45 49.43 -5.09
C ALA A 109 5.42 49.46 -6.22
N LEU A 110 4.72 48.35 -6.48
CA LEU A 110 3.68 48.29 -7.52
C LEU A 110 2.53 49.26 -7.24
N LYS A 111 2.04 49.33 -6.00
CA LYS A 111 0.97 50.27 -5.61
C LYS A 111 1.42 51.73 -5.74
N THR A 112 2.67 52.02 -5.37
CA THR A 112 3.29 53.34 -5.50
C THR A 112 3.45 53.72 -6.97
N LEU A 113 3.80 52.74 -7.83
CA LEU A 113 3.90 52.91 -9.28
C LEU A 113 2.55 53.22 -9.93
N GLU A 114 1.49 52.48 -9.58
CA GLU A 114 0.13 52.74 -10.09
C GLU A 114 -0.39 54.12 -9.67
N HIS A 115 -0.15 54.51 -8.42
CA HIS A 115 -0.52 55.82 -7.93
C HIS A 115 0.27 56.95 -8.63
N LEU A 116 1.56 56.73 -8.89
CA LEU A 116 2.38 57.65 -9.67
C LEU A 116 1.83 57.82 -11.10
N GLU A 117 1.45 56.73 -11.76
CA GLU A 117 0.95 56.73 -13.14
C GLU A 117 -0.44 57.35 -13.29
N HIS A 118 -1.37 57.00 -12.41
CA HIS A 118 -2.77 57.45 -12.56
C HIS A 118 -3.04 58.82 -11.93
N THR A 119 -2.30 59.22 -10.89
CA THR A 119 -2.61 60.45 -10.14
C THR A 119 -1.67 61.61 -10.48
N TYR A 120 -0.35 61.37 -10.51
CA TYR A 120 0.63 62.48 -10.57
C TYR A 120 1.18 62.72 -11.98
N LEU A 121 1.47 61.68 -12.76
CA LEU A 121 2.03 61.84 -14.11
C LEU A 121 1.12 62.57 -15.12
N PRO A 122 -0.23 62.43 -15.09
CA PRO A 122 -1.10 63.18 -15.98
C PRO A 122 -1.01 64.70 -15.78
N GLN A 123 -0.79 65.14 -14.54
CA GLN A 123 -0.71 66.56 -14.15
C GLN A 123 0.57 67.25 -14.64
N VAL A 124 1.63 66.48 -14.90
CA VAL A 124 3.00 66.98 -15.18
C VAL A 124 3.51 66.46 -16.54
N SER A 125 2.60 65.98 -17.40
CA SER A 125 2.90 65.30 -18.68
C SER A 125 3.67 66.15 -19.70
N HIS A 126 3.61 67.48 -19.59
CA HIS A 126 4.29 68.42 -20.49
C HIS A 126 5.82 68.49 -20.30
N TYR A 127 6.34 68.00 -19.17
CA TYR A 127 7.78 68.07 -18.88
C TYR A 127 8.55 66.88 -19.44
N ARG A 128 9.76 67.15 -19.95
CA ARG A 128 10.63 66.14 -20.60
C ARG A 128 11.04 65.01 -19.65
N PHE A 129 11.25 65.29 -18.36
CA PHE A 129 11.62 64.25 -17.39
C PHE A 129 10.47 63.26 -17.10
N CYS A 130 9.22 63.71 -17.19
CA CYS A 130 8.05 62.83 -17.04
C CYS A 130 7.96 61.81 -18.19
N LYS A 131 8.33 62.19 -19.42
CA LYS A 131 8.41 61.25 -20.54
C LYS A 131 9.40 60.10 -20.25
N ILE A 132 10.56 60.43 -19.71
CA ILE A 132 11.57 59.43 -19.31
C ILE A 132 11.01 58.51 -18.20
N MET A 133 10.23 59.06 -17.26
CA MET A 133 9.58 58.24 -16.23
C MET A 133 8.54 57.30 -16.84
N VAL A 134 7.65 57.80 -17.69
CA VAL A 134 6.61 57.00 -18.39
C VAL A 134 7.25 55.89 -19.22
N ASP A 135 8.31 56.18 -19.97
CA ASP A 135 9.04 55.17 -20.77
C ASP A 135 9.70 54.09 -19.90
N ASN A 136 9.99 54.38 -18.63
CA ASN A 136 10.58 53.45 -17.68
C ASN A 136 9.55 52.66 -16.86
N ILE A 137 8.27 53.07 -16.80
CA ILE A 137 7.22 52.34 -16.07
C ILE A 137 7.08 50.89 -16.55
N PRO A 138 7.01 50.59 -17.87
CA PRO A 138 6.92 49.21 -18.33
C PRO A 138 8.13 48.37 -17.91
N LYS A 139 9.34 48.95 -17.90
CA LYS A 139 10.57 48.28 -17.48
C LYS A 139 10.53 47.93 -15.98
N LEU A 140 10.05 48.86 -15.15
CA LEU A 140 9.89 48.63 -13.71
C LEU A 140 8.82 47.57 -13.42
N ARG A 141 7.74 47.51 -14.21
CA ARG A 141 6.73 46.44 -14.12
C ARG A 141 7.33 45.07 -14.45
N GLU A 142 8.10 44.97 -15.54
CA GLU A 142 8.78 43.73 -15.90
C GLU A 142 9.85 43.34 -14.85
N GLU A 143 10.58 44.30 -14.28
CA GLU A 143 11.53 44.03 -13.18
C GLU A 143 10.83 43.46 -11.94
N ILE A 144 9.70 44.06 -11.51
CA ILE A 144 8.89 43.54 -10.39
C ILE A 144 8.41 42.11 -10.67
N LYS A 145 7.99 41.86 -11.91
CA LYS A 145 7.49 40.56 -12.37
C LYS A 145 8.60 39.51 -12.39
N ASP A 146 9.78 39.84 -12.89
CA ASP A 146 10.93 38.95 -12.94
C ASP A 146 11.43 38.57 -11.54
N VAL A 147 11.52 39.55 -10.62
CA VAL A 147 11.92 39.27 -9.24
C VAL A 147 10.88 38.41 -8.53
N SER A 148 9.58 38.71 -8.68
CA SER A 148 8.51 37.88 -8.12
C SER A 148 8.53 36.45 -8.66
N MET A 149 8.84 36.26 -9.94
CA MET A 149 9.01 34.93 -10.54
C MET A 149 10.27 34.23 -10.07
N SER A 150 11.34 34.96 -9.75
CA SER A 150 12.55 34.38 -9.13
C SER A 150 12.23 33.83 -7.75
N ASP A 151 11.57 34.61 -6.89
CA ASP A 151 11.13 34.18 -5.55
C ASP A 151 10.25 32.92 -5.63
N LEU A 152 9.35 32.85 -6.62
CA LEU A 152 8.53 31.66 -6.85
C LEU A 152 9.36 30.44 -7.27
N LYS A 153 10.37 30.61 -8.14
CA LYS A 153 11.25 29.51 -8.55
C LYS A 153 12.02 28.95 -7.36
N ASP A 154 12.55 29.83 -6.51
CA ASP A 154 13.26 29.44 -5.29
C ASP A 154 12.33 28.69 -4.32
N PHE A 155 11.07 29.13 -4.21
CA PHE A 155 10.03 28.42 -3.47
C PHE A 155 9.74 27.04 -4.04
N LEU A 156 9.57 26.90 -5.36
CA LEU A 156 9.31 25.62 -6.02
C LEU A 156 10.49 24.63 -5.84
N GLU A 157 11.72 25.13 -5.82
CA GLU A 157 12.93 24.36 -5.51
C GLU A 157 12.96 23.93 -4.03
N SER A 158 12.62 24.85 -3.13
CA SER A 158 12.60 24.61 -1.69
C SER A 158 11.55 23.56 -1.29
N ILE A 159 10.32 23.67 -1.80
CA ILE A 159 9.26 22.69 -1.50
C ILE A 159 9.68 21.28 -1.89
N ARG A 160 10.37 21.12 -3.03
CA ARG A 160 10.82 19.80 -3.48
C ARG A 160 11.70 19.10 -2.43
N LYS A 161 12.49 19.86 -1.66
CA LYS A 161 13.34 19.32 -0.59
C LYS A 161 12.55 19.03 0.69
N HIS A 162 11.50 19.80 0.96
CA HIS A 162 10.70 19.69 2.19
C HIS A 162 9.51 18.73 2.05
N SER A 163 9.07 18.40 0.84
CA SER A 163 7.91 17.53 0.59
C SER A 163 8.02 16.18 1.30
N ASP A 164 9.19 15.53 1.29
CA ASP A 164 9.38 14.25 2.00
C ASP A 164 9.10 14.39 3.50
N LYS A 165 9.62 15.43 4.14
CA LYS A 165 9.41 15.71 5.57
C LYS A 165 7.96 16.06 5.88
N ILE A 166 7.29 16.82 5.01
CA ILE A 166 5.86 17.16 5.14
C ILE A 166 5.02 15.89 5.09
N GLY A 167 5.28 15.00 4.12
CA GLY A 167 4.54 13.75 4.00
C GLY A 167 4.81 12.78 5.15
N GLU A 168 6.06 12.69 5.60
CA GLU A 168 6.41 11.89 6.79
C GLU A 168 5.62 12.38 8.02
N THR A 169 5.53 13.69 8.18
CA THR A 169 4.84 14.34 9.30
C THR A 169 3.32 14.08 9.22
N ALA A 170 2.73 14.20 8.04
CA ALA A 170 1.31 13.91 7.79
C ALA A 170 0.97 12.43 7.99
N MET A 171 1.79 11.50 7.49
CA MET A 171 1.58 10.06 7.69
C MET A 171 1.77 9.66 9.16
N LYS A 172 2.75 10.26 9.87
CA LYS A 172 2.90 10.05 11.32
C LYS A 172 1.71 10.59 12.10
N GLN A 173 1.11 11.70 11.68
CA GLN A 173 -0.06 12.26 12.34
C GLN A 173 -1.19 11.23 12.39
N VAL A 174 -1.54 10.64 11.24
CA VAL A 174 -2.58 9.59 11.14
C VAL A 174 -2.20 8.33 11.90
N GLY A 175 -0.96 7.85 11.78
CA GLY A 175 -0.48 6.70 12.55
C GLY A 175 -0.44 6.93 14.07
N SER A 176 -0.31 8.19 14.50
CA SER A 176 -0.29 8.60 15.92
C SER A 176 -1.66 8.99 16.48
N VAL A 177 -2.74 8.94 15.70
CA VAL A 177 -4.11 9.14 16.23
C VAL A 177 -4.47 8.06 17.27
N LEU A 178 -3.69 6.97 17.36
CA LEU A 178 -3.74 5.99 18.45
C LEU A 178 -2.94 6.37 19.73
N ASN A 179 -2.10 7.42 19.69
CA ASN A 179 -1.36 7.95 20.84
C ASN A 179 -1.59 9.47 20.96
N LYS A 180 -2.67 9.85 21.63
CA LYS A 180 -3.00 11.25 21.96
C LYS A 180 -1.85 11.89 22.76
N GLY A 181 -1.19 12.91 22.20
CA GLY A 181 -0.33 13.79 23.01
C GLY A 181 0.72 14.66 22.31
N MET A 182 1.02 14.49 21.02
CA MET A 182 2.08 15.27 20.35
C MET A 182 1.52 16.31 19.37
N TYR A 183 1.91 17.58 19.53
CA TYR A 183 1.71 18.62 18.52
C TYR A 183 2.61 18.31 17.32
N VAL A 184 2.00 18.06 16.17
CA VAL A 184 2.70 17.74 14.93
C VAL A 184 2.62 18.98 14.02
N PRO A 185 3.75 19.56 13.60
CA PRO A 185 3.76 20.78 12.78
C PRO A 185 3.01 20.60 11.45
N GLY A 186 2.14 21.54 11.11
CA GLY A 186 1.43 21.53 9.82
C GLY A 186 2.34 21.93 8.65
N ALA A 187 1.87 21.77 7.42
CA ALA A 187 2.62 22.21 6.23
C ALA A 187 3.00 23.72 6.27
N GLN A 188 2.19 24.53 6.95
CA GLN A 188 2.41 25.98 7.18
C GLN A 188 3.58 26.28 8.13
N ASP A 189 3.90 25.35 9.03
CA ASP A 189 5.02 25.50 9.98
C ASP A 189 6.36 25.13 9.32
N LEU A 190 6.32 24.43 8.18
CA LEU A 190 7.49 23.88 7.49
C LEU A 190 7.88 24.67 6.23
N VAL A 191 6.94 25.43 5.65
CA VAL A 191 7.14 26.12 4.36
C VAL A 191 6.51 27.51 4.37
N ASP A 192 7.25 28.52 3.92
CA ASP A 192 6.72 29.87 3.67
C ASP A 192 6.01 29.94 2.30
N PHE A 193 4.69 30.07 2.31
CA PHE A 193 3.85 30.20 1.10
C PHE A 193 3.76 31.65 0.57
N SER A 194 4.35 32.63 1.27
CA SER A 194 4.34 34.04 0.88
C SER A 194 4.79 34.30 -0.57
N PRO A 195 5.80 33.62 -1.14
CA PRO A 195 6.19 33.79 -2.54
C PRO A 195 5.05 33.50 -3.52
N VAL A 196 4.21 32.49 -3.25
CA VAL A 196 3.07 32.13 -4.12
C VAL A 196 2.00 33.22 -4.05
N TYR A 197 1.63 33.66 -2.85
CA TYR A 197 0.61 34.69 -2.66
C TYR A 197 1.05 36.04 -3.25
N ARG A 198 2.31 36.43 -3.03
CA ARG A 198 2.89 37.66 -3.61
C ARG A 198 2.85 37.61 -5.13
N CYS A 199 3.28 36.50 -5.74
CA CYS A 199 3.31 36.37 -7.19
C CYS A 199 1.91 36.31 -7.80
N LEU A 200 0.98 35.57 -7.18
CA LEU A 200 -0.42 35.53 -7.60
C LEU A 200 -1.05 36.92 -7.58
N HIS A 201 -0.82 37.69 -6.52
CA HIS A 201 -1.38 39.03 -6.36
C HIS A 201 -0.79 40.02 -7.36
N ILE A 202 0.53 40.03 -7.55
CA ILE A 202 1.22 40.90 -8.52
C ILE A 202 0.70 40.64 -9.94
N TYR A 203 0.62 39.39 -10.36
CA TYR A 203 0.12 39.03 -11.69
C TYR A 203 -1.38 39.32 -11.84
N SER A 204 -2.16 39.25 -10.76
CA SER A 204 -3.58 39.65 -10.78
C SER A 204 -3.74 41.15 -11.00
N VAL A 205 -2.94 41.97 -10.31
CA VAL A 205 -2.96 43.43 -10.44
C VAL A 205 -2.51 43.87 -11.84
N LEU A 206 -1.52 43.17 -12.42
CA LEU A 206 -1.03 43.43 -13.79
C LEU A 206 -1.95 42.90 -14.91
N GLY A 207 -3.09 42.29 -14.60
CA GLY A 207 -4.00 41.70 -15.59
C GLY A 207 -3.47 40.43 -16.29
N ALA A 208 -2.38 39.85 -15.78
CA ALA A 208 -1.71 38.66 -16.32
C ALA A 208 -1.94 37.40 -15.46
N ARG A 209 -3.09 37.34 -14.78
CA ARG A 209 -3.39 36.26 -13.84
C ARG A 209 -3.36 34.87 -14.48
N GLU A 210 -4.00 34.73 -15.64
CA GLU A 210 -4.11 33.45 -16.36
C GLU A 210 -2.73 32.90 -16.79
N THR A 211 -1.79 33.79 -17.16
CA THR A 211 -0.43 33.38 -17.52
C THR A 211 0.33 32.82 -16.32
N PHE A 212 0.15 33.39 -15.13
CA PHE A 212 0.72 32.86 -13.89
C PHE A 212 0.08 31.52 -13.50
N GLU A 213 -1.25 31.41 -13.54
CA GLU A 213 -1.95 30.16 -13.22
C GLU A 213 -1.48 29.01 -14.12
N ASN A 214 -1.38 29.26 -15.43
CA ASN A 214 -0.87 28.30 -16.40
C ASN A 214 0.61 27.92 -16.15
N TYR A 215 1.45 28.91 -15.81
CA TYR A 215 2.85 28.63 -15.45
C TYR A 215 2.96 27.76 -14.21
N TYR A 216 2.27 28.15 -13.12
CA TYR A 216 2.30 27.44 -11.84
C TYR A 216 1.82 26.00 -12.02
N ARG A 217 0.64 25.78 -12.60
CA ARG A 217 0.07 24.45 -12.86
C ARG A 217 0.98 23.58 -13.73
N LYS A 218 1.62 24.18 -14.74
CA LYS A 218 2.58 23.47 -15.62
C LYS A 218 3.83 23.04 -14.87
N GLN A 219 4.38 23.86 -13.98
CA GLN A 219 5.56 23.50 -13.17
C GLN A 219 5.21 22.45 -12.13
N ARG A 220 4.10 22.60 -11.40
CA ARG A 220 3.66 21.61 -10.42
C ARG A 220 3.33 20.26 -11.05
N ARG A 221 2.73 20.22 -12.24
CA ARG A 221 2.53 18.99 -13.01
C ARG A 221 3.86 18.31 -13.40
N LYS A 222 4.91 19.07 -13.71
CA LYS A 222 6.26 18.50 -13.93
C LYS A 222 6.85 17.93 -12.64
N GLN A 223 6.71 18.63 -11.52
CA GLN A 223 7.20 18.16 -10.23
C GLN A 223 6.46 16.91 -9.76
N ALA A 224 5.14 16.84 -9.92
CA ALA A 224 4.36 15.64 -9.65
C ALA A 224 4.91 14.43 -10.43
N ARG A 225 5.21 14.59 -11.72
CA ARG A 225 5.79 13.51 -12.54
C ARG A 225 7.14 13.02 -12.02
N LEU A 226 7.94 13.88 -11.40
CA LEU A 226 9.24 13.50 -10.82
C LEU A 226 9.06 12.76 -9.48
N VAL A 227 8.16 13.25 -8.63
CA VAL A 227 7.83 12.61 -7.34
C VAL A 227 7.25 11.20 -7.54
N LEU A 228 6.49 11.00 -8.62
CA LEU A 228 5.88 9.72 -8.92
C LEU A 228 6.84 8.67 -9.50
N GLN A 229 8.09 9.03 -9.80
CA GLN A 229 9.08 8.07 -10.28
C GLN A 229 9.60 7.22 -9.11
N PRO A 230 9.36 5.90 -9.10
CA PRO A 230 9.84 5.05 -8.02
C PRO A 230 11.36 4.92 -8.06
N PRO A 231 12.05 4.90 -6.90
CA PRO A 231 13.48 4.61 -6.85
C PRO A 231 13.74 3.15 -7.24
N SER A 232 14.86 2.89 -7.92
CA SER A 232 15.17 1.55 -8.49
C SER A 232 15.22 0.44 -7.43
N ASN A 233 15.68 0.76 -6.23
CA ASN A 233 15.81 -0.14 -5.08
C ASN A 233 14.61 -0.10 -4.12
N MET A 234 13.46 0.46 -4.55
CA MET A 234 12.26 0.56 -3.71
C MET A 234 11.80 -0.78 -3.13
N HIS A 235 11.95 -1.86 -3.90
CA HIS A 235 11.51 -3.21 -3.54
C HIS A 235 12.41 -3.93 -2.52
N GLU A 236 13.60 -3.41 -2.24
CA GLU A 236 14.56 -4.06 -1.34
C GLU A 236 14.26 -3.80 0.14
N THR A 237 13.70 -2.64 0.47
CA THR A 237 13.50 -2.21 1.87
C THR A 237 12.20 -1.47 2.07
N LEU A 238 11.60 -1.61 3.26
CA LEU A 238 10.41 -0.85 3.65
C LEU A 238 10.66 0.68 3.64
N ASP A 239 11.89 1.11 3.94
CA ASP A 239 12.27 2.52 3.91
C ASP A 239 12.17 3.14 2.51
N GLY A 240 12.46 2.34 1.47
CA GLY A 240 12.26 2.74 0.07
C GLY A 240 10.79 3.07 -0.23
N TYR A 241 9.87 2.20 0.17
CA TYR A 241 8.43 2.45 0.04
C TYR A 241 7.97 3.66 0.87
N ARG A 242 8.48 3.80 2.10
CA ARG A 242 8.13 4.91 3.00
C ARG A 242 8.50 6.26 2.39
N LYS A 243 9.74 6.39 1.91
CA LYS A 243 10.21 7.62 1.24
C LYS A 243 9.38 7.94 -0.01
N TYR A 244 9.04 6.92 -0.80
CA TYR A 244 8.22 7.12 -1.99
C TYR A 244 6.82 7.67 -1.63
N PHE A 245 6.13 7.07 -0.66
CA PHE A 245 4.82 7.54 -0.22
C PHE A 245 4.88 8.90 0.46
N ASN A 246 5.86 9.15 1.32
CA ASN A 246 6.07 10.45 1.96
C ASN A 246 6.19 11.57 0.92
N GLN A 247 6.97 11.37 -0.14
CA GLN A 247 7.11 12.38 -1.20
C GLN A 247 5.77 12.67 -1.90
N ILE A 248 4.97 11.64 -2.17
CA ILE A 248 3.64 11.78 -2.79
C ILE A 248 2.69 12.51 -1.86
N VAL A 249 2.55 12.07 -0.60
CA VAL A 249 1.68 12.72 0.40
C VAL A 249 2.10 14.18 0.56
N GLY A 250 3.39 14.44 0.75
CA GLY A 250 3.89 15.80 0.92
C GLY A 250 3.64 16.71 -0.29
N PHE A 251 3.61 16.16 -1.51
CA PHE A 251 3.19 16.91 -2.69
C PHE A 251 1.71 17.29 -2.61
N PHE A 252 0.82 16.34 -2.31
CA PHE A 252 -0.63 16.58 -2.28
C PHE A 252 -1.09 17.41 -1.08
N VAL A 253 -0.44 17.29 0.07
CA VAL A 253 -0.70 18.16 1.25
C VAL A 253 -0.40 19.63 0.92
N VAL A 254 0.67 19.89 0.16
CA VAL A 254 1.01 21.23 -0.31
C VAL A 254 -0.05 21.75 -1.29
N GLU A 255 -0.50 20.93 -2.26
CA GLU A 255 -1.55 21.33 -3.19
C GLU A 255 -2.89 21.57 -2.49
N ASP A 256 -3.26 20.74 -1.52
CA ASP A 256 -4.46 20.92 -0.71
C ASP A 256 -4.41 22.22 0.10
N HIS A 257 -3.25 22.54 0.69
CA HIS A 257 -3.08 23.81 1.37
C HIS A 257 -3.27 25.01 0.42
N ILE A 258 -2.74 24.92 -0.80
CA ILE A 258 -2.88 25.98 -1.81
C ILE A 258 -4.32 26.10 -2.31
N LEU A 259 -5.04 24.98 -2.47
CA LEU A 259 -6.47 24.97 -2.80
C LEU A 259 -7.28 25.77 -1.78
N HIS A 260 -7.01 25.59 -0.49
CA HIS A 260 -7.77 26.26 0.57
C HIS A 260 -7.34 27.72 0.83
N THR A 261 -6.10 28.09 0.50
CA THR A 261 -5.57 29.43 0.79
C THR A 261 -5.56 30.39 -0.40
N THR A 262 -5.64 29.88 -1.63
CA THR A 262 -5.64 30.72 -2.83
C THR A 262 -7.03 30.77 -3.46
N GLN A 263 -7.51 31.98 -3.79
CA GLN A 263 -8.77 32.15 -4.50
C GLN A 263 -8.60 31.78 -5.98
N GLY A 264 -8.64 30.49 -6.33
CA GLY A 264 -8.75 30.00 -7.70
C GLY A 264 -7.45 29.67 -8.46
N LEU A 265 -6.27 29.80 -7.85
CA LEU A 265 -5.01 29.38 -8.49
C LEU A 265 -5.03 27.87 -8.80
N VAL A 266 -5.54 27.10 -7.85
CA VAL A 266 -5.81 25.66 -7.96
C VAL A 266 -7.30 25.44 -7.70
N ASN A 267 -7.94 24.57 -8.48
CA ASN A 267 -9.34 24.19 -8.28
C ASN A 267 -9.45 22.67 -8.06
N ARG A 268 -10.61 22.22 -7.58
CA ARG A 268 -10.81 20.81 -7.26
C ARG A 268 -10.63 19.90 -8.48
N ALA A 269 -11.16 20.29 -9.63
CA ALA A 269 -11.01 19.56 -10.89
C ALA A 269 -9.53 19.34 -11.30
N TYR A 270 -8.67 20.34 -11.14
CA TYR A 270 -7.24 20.22 -11.41
C TYR A 270 -6.55 19.24 -10.45
N ILE A 271 -6.90 19.31 -9.16
CA ILE A 271 -6.35 18.40 -8.15
C ILE A 271 -6.81 16.96 -8.43
N ASP A 272 -8.08 16.77 -8.77
CA ASP A 272 -8.62 15.45 -9.09
C ASP A 272 -7.93 14.85 -10.35
N GLU A 273 -7.74 15.62 -11.43
CA GLU A 273 -6.99 15.16 -12.63
C GLU A 273 -5.53 14.80 -12.29
N LEU A 274 -4.90 15.59 -11.42
CA LEU A 274 -3.52 15.36 -11.01
C LEU A 274 -3.40 14.14 -10.07
N TRP A 275 -4.41 13.91 -9.22
CA TRP A 275 -4.52 12.74 -8.36
C TRP A 275 -4.79 11.47 -9.17
N GLU A 276 -5.68 11.47 -10.17
CA GLU A 276 -5.91 10.30 -11.03
C GLU A 276 -4.62 9.86 -11.74
N MET A 277 -3.85 10.81 -12.26
CA MET A 277 -2.55 10.54 -12.87
C MET A 277 -1.53 9.99 -11.86
N ALA A 278 -1.52 10.53 -10.64
CA ALA A 278 -0.66 10.05 -9.55
C ALA A 278 -1.03 8.63 -9.13
N LEU A 279 -2.31 8.39 -8.82
CA LEU A 279 -2.86 7.12 -8.40
C LEU A 279 -2.58 6.02 -9.43
N SER A 280 -2.83 6.28 -10.72
CA SER A 280 -2.52 5.34 -11.79
C SER A 280 -1.04 4.94 -11.82
N LYS A 281 -0.12 5.91 -11.68
CA LYS A 281 1.33 5.65 -11.64
C LYS A 281 1.77 4.94 -10.37
N THR A 282 1.22 5.31 -9.23
CA THR A 282 1.51 4.68 -7.94
C THR A 282 1.05 3.23 -7.94
N ILE A 283 -0.14 2.92 -8.44
CA ILE A 283 -0.63 1.55 -8.59
C ILE A 283 0.29 0.74 -9.53
N ALA A 284 0.68 1.32 -10.68
CA ALA A 284 1.60 0.65 -11.59
C ALA A 284 2.96 0.36 -10.93
N ALA A 285 3.53 1.33 -10.21
CA ALA A 285 4.76 1.16 -9.45
C ALA A 285 4.63 0.09 -8.36
N LEU A 286 3.54 0.10 -7.60
CA LEU A 286 3.28 -0.89 -6.56
C LEU A 286 3.14 -2.29 -7.15
N ARG A 287 2.39 -2.46 -8.23
CA ARG A 287 2.23 -3.76 -8.90
C ARG A 287 3.56 -4.32 -9.41
N THR A 288 4.42 -3.48 -9.96
CA THR A 288 5.76 -3.89 -10.39
C THR A 288 6.65 -4.25 -9.19
N HIS A 289 6.78 -3.36 -8.21
CA HIS A 289 7.72 -3.53 -7.10
C HIS A 289 7.27 -4.57 -6.06
N SER A 290 5.96 -4.72 -5.83
CA SER A 290 5.42 -5.74 -4.93
C SER A 290 5.72 -7.14 -5.45
N SER A 291 5.67 -7.36 -6.78
CA SER A 291 5.90 -8.68 -7.40
C SER A 291 7.27 -9.31 -7.07
N TYR A 292 8.28 -8.48 -6.77
CA TYR A 292 9.61 -8.93 -6.39
C TYR A 292 9.71 -9.30 -4.90
N CYS A 293 8.75 -8.90 -4.07
CA CYS A 293 8.73 -9.21 -2.65
C CYS A 293 8.40 -10.69 -2.43
N SER A 294 9.37 -11.43 -1.90
CA SER A 294 9.23 -12.86 -1.56
C SER A 294 9.19 -13.13 -0.06
N ASP A 295 9.36 -12.10 0.78
CA ASP A 295 9.26 -12.23 2.24
C ASP A 295 7.85 -11.86 2.72
N PRO A 296 7.10 -12.80 3.33
CA PRO A 296 5.79 -12.51 3.91
C PRO A 296 5.78 -11.33 4.88
N ASN A 297 6.84 -11.14 5.68
CA ASN A 297 6.89 -10.05 6.64
C ASN A 297 6.97 -8.69 5.95
N LEU A 298 7.83 -8.56 4.94
CA LEU A 298 7.94 -7.34 4.13
C LEU A 298 6.63 -7.00 3.42
N VAL A 299 5.90 -8.02 2.92
CA VAL A 299 4.60 -7.82 2.28
C VAL A 299 3.53 -7.34 3.28
N LEU A 300 3.53 -7.86 4.52
CA LEU A 300 2.66 -7.34 5.58
C LEU A 300 2.99 -5.90 5.96
N ASP A 301 4.28 -5.60 6.13
CA ASP A 301 4.73 -4.24 6.45
C ASP A 301 4.38 -3.26 5.32
N LEU A 302 4.52 -3.69 4.06
CA LEU A 302 4.09 -2.94 2.89
C LEU A 302 2.57 -2.72 2.89
N LYS A 303 1.77 -3.75 3.19
CA LYS A 303 0.30 -3.61 3.33
C LYS A 303 -0.05 -2.55 4.36
N ASN A 304 0.54 -2.60 5.55
CA ASN A 304 0.27 -1.63 6.63
C ASN A 304 0.67 -0.21 6.21
N LEU A 305 1.77 -0.07 5.47
CA LEU A 305 2.22 1.21 4.96
C LEU A 305 1.29 1.76 3.87
N ILE A 306 0.75 0.92 2.99
CA ILE A 306 -0.24 1.32 1.96
C ILE A 306 -1.56 1.74 2.62
N VAL A 307 -2.02 1.01 3.65
CA VAL A 307 -3.22 1.39 4.42
C VAL A 307 -3.01 2.77 5.05
N LEU A 308 -1.87 3.00 5.73
CA LEU A 308 -1.55 4.30 6.31
C LEU A 308 -1.50 5.42 5.25
N PHE A 309 -0.94 5.12 4.08
CA PHE A 309 -0.89 6.06 2.95
C PHE A 309 -2.30 6.39 2.43
N ALA A 310 -3.17 5.39 2.29
CA ALA A 310 -4.57 5.56 1.89
C ALA A 310 -5.36 6.38 2.92
N ASP A 311 -5.29 6.02 4.20
CA ASP A 311 -5.99 6.72 5.29
C ASP A 311 -5.55 8.20 5.39
N THR A 312 -4.24 8.45 5.22
CA THR A 312 -3.70 9.81 5.22
C THR A 312 -4.33 10.66 4.12
N LEU A 313 -4.35 10.15 2.89
CA LEU A 313 -4.92 10.88 1.75
C LEU A 313 -6.46 10.97 1.81
N GLN A 314 -7.12 9.95 2.35
CA GLN A 314 -8.56 10.00 2.61
C GLN A 314 -8.90 11.10 3.62
N GLY A 315 -8.06 11.33 4.62
CA GLY A 315 -8.19 12.45 5.57
C GLY A 315 -8.16 13.84 4.92
N TYR A 316 -7.46 14.00 3.79
CA TYR A 316 -7.47 15.21 2.95
C TYR A 316 -8.57 15.18 1.87
N GLY A 317 -9.44 14.17 1.88
CA GLY A 317 -10.58 14.05 0.97
C GLY A 317 -10.24 13.53 -0.43
N PHE A 318 -9.11 12.84 -0.61
CA PHE A 318 -8.78 12.18 -1.89
C PHE A 318 -9.44 10.79 -1.99
N PRO A 319 -9.92 10.38 -3.18
CA PRO A 319 -10.48 9.04 -3.38
C PRO A 319 -9.37 7.96 -3.41
N VAL A 320 -9.49 6.94 -2.55
CA VAL A 320 -8.46 5.91 -2.35
C VAL A 320 -8.90 4.47 -2.65
N ASN A 321 -10.12 4.25 -3.15
CA ASN A 321 -10.67 2.91 -3.38
C ASN A 321 -9.76 2.01 -4.24
N GLN A 322 -9.11 2.55 -5.28
CA GLN A 322 -8.20 1.78 -6.13
C GLN A 322 -6.93 1.31 -5.39
N LEU A 323 -6.55 1.95 -4.29
CA LEU A 323 -5.45 1.47 -3.44
C LEU A 323 -5.87 0.23 -2.64
N PHE A 324 -7.13 0.15 -2.22
CA PHE A 324 -7.67 -1.04 -1.57
C PHE A 324 -7.85 -2.19 -2.57
N ASP A 325 -8.26 -1.91 -3.81
CA ASP A 325 -8.25 -2.92 -4.88
C ASP A 325 -6.83 -3.48 -5.11
N MET A 326 -5.82 -2.61 -5.12
CA MET A 326 -4.40 -3.02 -5.20
C MET A 326 -3.97 -3.85 -3.98
N LEU A 327 -4.43 -3.54 -2.78
CA LEU A 327 -4.17 -4.36 -1.57
C LEU A 327 -4.75 -5.77 -1.70
N LEU A 328 -5.92 -5.92 -2.34
CA LEU A 328 -6.50 -7.23 -2.64
C LEU A 328 -5.69 -8.00 -3.69
N GLU A 329 -5.04 -7.33 -4.64
CA GLU A 329 -4.07 -7.99 -5.54
C GLU A 329 -2.81 -8.44 -4.78
N ILE A 330 -2.27 -7.60 -3.89
CA ILE A 330 -1.10 -7.95 -3.05
C ILE A 330 -1.42 -9.11 -2.11
N ARG A 331 -2.66 -9.23 -1.64
CA ARG A 331 -3.13 -10.36 -0.83
C ARG A 331 -2.94 -11.69 -1.54
N ASP A 332 -3.27 -11.76 -2.83
CA ASP A 332 -3.17 -13.01 -3.59
C ASP A 332 -1.70 -13.41 -3.73
N GLN A 333 -0.81 -12.44 -3.95
CA GLN A 333 0.64 -12.65 -3.93
C GLN A 333 1.16 -13.08 -2.54
N TYR A 334 0.67 -12.46 -1.47
CA TYR A 334 1.00 -12.82 -0.09
C TYR A 334 0.59 -14.27 0.20
N SER A 335 -0.61 -14.66 -0.24
CA SER A 335 -1.15 -16.02 -0.09
C SER A 335 -0.24 -17.04 -0.77
N ASP A 336 0.18 -16.79 -2.02
CA ASP A 336 1.11 -17.66 -2.74
C ASP A 336 2.48 -17.77 -2.06
N THR A 337 2.97 -16.67 -1.49
CA THR A 337 4.27 -16.61 -0.79
C THR A 337 4.21 -17.39 0.53
N LEU A 338 3.10 -17.25 1.28
CA LEU A 338 2.83 -18.04 2.48
C LEU A 338 2.76 -19.53 2.15
N LEU A 339 2.02 -19.93 1.09
CA LEU A 339 1.92 -21.34 0.69
C LEU A 339 3.29 -21.96 0.41
N LYS A 340 4.19 -21.23 -0.28
CA LYS A 340 5.57 -21.68 -0.54
C LYS A 340 6.37 -21.87 0.75
N LYS A 341 6.31 -20.90 1.67
CA LYS A 341 7.02 -20.99 2.96
C LYS A 341 6.50 -22.15 3.80
N TRP A 342 5.17 -22.34 3.88
CA TRP A 342 4.56 -23.42 4.66
C TRP A 342 4.78 -24.80 4.03
N SER A 343 4.91 -24.90 2.71
CA SER A 343 5.35 -26.12 2.03
C SER A 343 6.72 -26.58 2.53
N GLY A 344 7.67 -25.65 2.71
CA GLY A 344 8.97 -25.94 3.32
C GLY A 344 8.87 -26.38 4.78
N VAL A 345 8.04 -25.70 5.58
CA VAL A 345 7.80 -26.04 6.99
C VAL A 345 7.21 -27.44 7.12
N PHE A 346 6.17 -27.77 6.34
CA PHE A 346 5.58 -29.10 6.36
C PHE A 346 6.60 -30.16 5.93
N ARG A 347 7.32 -29.95 4.82
CA ARG A 347 8.36 -30.91 4.40
C ARG A 347 9.37 -31.18 5.52
N ASN A 348 9.86 -30.16 6.21
CA ASN A 348 10.76 -30.33 7.33
C ASN A 348 10.14 -31.13 8.48
N ILE A 349 8.86 -30.88 8.81
CA ILE A 349 8.14 -31.65 9.84
C ILE A 349 8.05 -33.11 9.45
N LEU A 350 7.61 -33.42 8.22
CA LEU A 350 7.48 -34.80 7.75
C LEU A 350 8.83 -35.51 7.65
N ASP A 351 9.91 -34.79 7.30
CA ASP A 351 11.26 -35.37 7.19
C ASP A 351 11.91 -35.63 8.55
N SER A 352 11.52 -34.85 9.57
CA SER A 352 12.02 -34.98 10.94
C SER A 352 11.22 -35.94 11.82
N ASP A 353 10.05 -36.38 11.36
CA ASP A 353 9.17 -37.24 12.16
C ASP A 353 9.73 -38.66 12.25
N ASN A 354 9.55 -39.27 13.42
CA ASN A 354 9.99 -40.64 13.67
C ASN A 354 8.90 -41.69 13.38
N TYR A 355 7.72 -41.26 12.93
CA TYR A 355 6.57 -42.11 12.60
C TYR A 355 6.28 -43.19 13.65
N SER A 356 6.35 -42.80 14.93
CA SER A 356 6.05 -43.68 16.05
C SER A 356 5.01 -43.06 17.01
N PRO A 357 4.19 -43.89 17.69
CA PRO A 357 3.25 -43.44 18.72
C PRO A 357 3.97 -42.64 19.83
N ILE A 358 3.46 -41.45 20.19
CA ILE A 358 4.11 -40.58 21.19
C ILE A 358 3.98 -41.21 22.60
N PRO A 359 5.09 -41.59 23.26
CA PRO A 359 5.07 -42.05 24.64
C PRO A 359 5.00 -40.86 25.60
N VAL A 360 4.19 -40.99 26.64
CA VAL A 360 3.94 -39.96 27.64
C VAL A 360 4.21 -40.54 29.02
N ALA A 361 5.30 -40.10 29.65
CA ALA A 361 5.74 -40.62 30.93
C ALA A 361 4.98 -40.02 32.13
N ASN A 362 4.40 -38.82 31.98
CA ASN A 362 3.87 -38.02 33.08
C ASN A 362 2.74 -37.08 32.62
N GLU A 363 1.94 -36.61 33.58
CA GLU A 363 0.75 -35.80 33.33
C GLU A 363 1.06 -34.43 32.70
N GLU A 364 2.21 -33.85 32.99
CA GLU A 364 2.65 -32.58 32.39
C GLU A 364 2.83 -32.69 30.87
N LEU A 365 3.51 -33.75 30.40
CA LEU A 365 3.65 -34.01 28.97
C LEU A 365 2.31 -34.32 28.31
N TYR A 366 1.41 -35.03 29.02
CA TYR A 366 0.05 -35.28 28.53
C TYR A 366 -0.72 -33.97 28.29
N LYS A 367 -0.75 -33.07 29.29
CA LYS A 367 -1.40 -31.76 29.19
C LYS A 367 -0.79 -30.90 28.09
N LYS A 368 0.52 -30.96 27.89
CA LYS A 368 1.21 -30.24 26.80
C LYS A 368 0.73 -30.69 25.42
N ILE A 369 0.59 -32.00 25.19
CA ILE A 369 0.13 -32.53 23.89
C ILE A 369 -1.36 -32.24 23.67
N ILE A 370 -2.20 -32.39 24.70
CA ILE A 370 -3.63 -32.06 24.62
C ILE A 370 -3.85 -30.55 24.38
N GLY A 371 -3.01 -29.69 24.95
CA GLY A 371 -3.05 -28.25 24.66
C GLY A 371 -2.66 -27.89 23.22
N GLN A 372 -1.86 -28.73 22.56
CA GLN A 372 -1.43 -28.55 21.17
C GLN A 372 -2.40 -29.16 20.16
N PHE A 373 -3.06 -30.27 20.51
CA PHE A 373 -3.96 -30.98 19.61
C PHE A 373 -5.21 -31.45 20.36
N PRO A 374 -6.42 -31.07 19.90
CA PRO A 374 -7.66 -31.48 20.53
C PRO A 374 -7.89 -32.98 20.33
N PHE A 375 -7.60 -33.77 21.36
CA PHE A 375 -7.78 -35.22 21.38
C PHE A 375 -8.49 -35.64 22.66
N GLN A 376 -9.50 -36.50 22.53
CA GLN A 376 -10.26 -37.05 23.66
C GLN A 376 -10.39 -38.55 23.47
N ASP A 377 -9.88 -39.30 24.45
CA ASP A 377 -9.98 -40.76 24.48
C ASP A 377 -10.21 -41.22 25.94
N PRO A 378 -11.46 -41.62 26.28
CA PRO A 378 -11.83 -42.05 27.62
C PRO A 378 -11.06 -43.30 28.10
N GLU A 379 -10.57 -44.13 27.19
CA GLU A 379 -9.81 -45.33 27.53
C GLU A 379 -8.37 -44.98 27.87
N LEU A 380 -7.75 -44.08 27.09
CA LEU A 380 -6.40 -43.59 27.35
C LEU A 380 -6.32 -42.75 28.64
N GLU A 381 -7.39 -42.02 28.98
CA GLU A 381 -7.47 -41.25 30.23
C GLU A 381 -7.40 -42.14 31.47
N LYS A 382 -8.03 -43.32 31.43
CA LYS A 382 -8.09 -44.29 32.54
C LYS A 382 -6.81 -45.10 32.74
N GLN A 383 -5.92 -45.16 31.74
CA GLN A 383 -4.68 -45.94 31.85
C GLN A 383 -3.66 -45.28 32.81
N PRO A 384 -2.84 -46.07 33.53
CA PRO A 384 -1.70 -45.54 34.27
C PRO A 384 -0.58 -45.07 33.33
N PHE A 385 0.29 -44.19 33.80
CA PHE A 385 1.49 -43.80 33.05
C PHE A 385 2.53 -44.95 33.05
N PRO A 386 3.31 -45.14 31.97
CA PRO A 386 3.38 -44.32 30.77
C PRO A 386 2.25 -44.60 29.76
N LYS A 387 1.60 -43.54 29.29
CA LYS A 387 0.54 -43.58 28.26
C LYS A 387 1.17 -43.50 26.87
N LYS A 388 0.48 -43.96 25.83
CA LYS A 388 0.92 -43.78 24.44
C LYS A 388 -0.20 -43.20 23.60
N PHE A 389 0.04 -42.06 22.96
CA PHE A 389 -0.90 -41.54 21.97
C PHE A 389 -0.80 -42.37 20.68
N PRO A 390 -1.93 -42.63 19.99
CA PRO A 390 -1.94 -43.47 18.79
C PRO A 390 -1.26 -42.81 17.58
N PHE A 391 -1.02 -41.50 17.61
CA PHE A 391 -0.40 -40.72 16.55
C PHE A 391 1.05 -40.31 16.90
N SER A 392 1.84 -39.95 15.88
CA SER A 392 3.19 -39.40 16.04
C SER A 392 3.21 -37.87 16.18
N GLU A 393 4.38 -37.28 16.46
CA GLU A 393 4.55 -35.82 16.61
C GLU A 393 4.14 -35.03 15.37
N PHE A 394 4.12 -35.67 14.19
CA PHE A 394 3.55 -35.15 12.96
C PHE A 394 2.16 -34.52 13.15
N VAL A 395 1.23 -35.19 13.84
CA VAL A 395 -0.16 -34.71 13.98
C VAL A 395 -0.27 -33.38 14.73
N PRO A 396 0.21 -33.25 15.99
CA PRO A 396 0.14 -31.98 16.72
C PRO A 396 0.98 -30.87 16.05
N LYS A 397 2.13 -31.21 15.45
CA LYS A 397 2.95 -30.21 14.73
C LYS A 397 2.24 -29.67 13.51
N VAL A 398 1.69 -30.53 12.65
CA VAL A 398 0.94 -30.11 11.45
C VAL A 398 -0.29 -29.31 11.82
N TYR A 399 -1.07 -29.77 12.82
CA TYR A 399 -2.25 -29.06 13.29
C TYR A 399 -1.92 -27.63 13.76
N ASN A 400 -0.86 -27.47 14.57
CA ASN A 400 -0.42 -26.14 15.01
C ASN A 400 0.05 -25.27 13.84
N GLN A 401 0.80 -25.81 12.88
CA GLN A 401 1.23 -25.03 11.71
C GLN A 401 0.06 -24.58 10.83
N ILE A 402 -1.02 -25.36 10.75
CA ILE A 402 -2.26 -24.94 10.07
C ILE A 402 -2.91 -23.77 10.84
N LYS A 403 -2.94 -23.82 12.19
CA LYS A 403 -3.44 -22.70 13.00
C LYS A 403 -2.59 -21.44 12.82
N GLU A 404 -1.26 -21.56 12.81
CA GLU A 404 -0.35 -20.44 12.55
C GLU A 404 -0.55 -19.85 11.14
N PHE A 405 -0.82 -20.70 10.14
CA PHE A 405 -1.17 -20.22 8.80
C PHE A 405 -2.49 -19.43 8.81
N ILE A 406 -3.52 -19.95 9.49
CA ILE A 406 -4.81 -19.27 9.63
C ILE A 406 -4.63 -17.89 10.28
N TYR A 407 -3.84 -17.81 11.36
CA TYR A 407 -3.50 -16.52 11.98
C TYR A 407 -2.74 -15.59 11.03
N ALA A 408 -1.81 -16.11 10.23
CA ALA A 408 -1.07 -15.31 9.25
C ALA A 408 -1.99 -14.76 8.14
N CYS A 409 -3.02 -15.51 7.74
CA CYS A 409 -4.07 -15.01 6.84
C CYS A 409 -4.94 -13.96 7.50
N LEU A 410 -5.39 -14.18 8.74
CA LEU A 410 -6.19 -13.23 9.51
C LEU A 410 -5.46 -11.89 9.69
N LYS A 411 -4.19 -11.93 10.07
CA LYS A 411 -3.35 -10.75 10.26
C LYS A 411 -3.24 -9.88 9.00
N PHE A 412 -3.28 -10.49 7.82
CA PHE A 412 -3.28 -9.73 6.56
C PHE A 412 -4.62 -9.03 6.33
N SER A 413 -5.73 -9.66 6.73
CA SER A 413 -7.10 -9.15 6.55
C SER A 413 -7.47 -7.97 7.44
N GLU A 414 -6.73 -7.77 8.53
CA GLU A 414 -6.89 -6.60 9.41
C GLU A 414 -6.79 -5.30 8.59
N ASP A 415 -7.56 -4.26 8.93
CA ASP A 415 -7.52 -2.94 8.30
C ASP A 415 -7.79 -2.87 6.77
N LEU A 416 -8.32 -3.93 6.15
CA LEU A 416 -8.72 -3.92 4.72
C LEU A 416 -10.18 -3.49 4.48
N HIS A 417 -10.88 -3.02 5.52
CA HIS A 417 -12.31 -2.68 5.51
C HIS A 417 -13.24 -3.81 5.02
N LEU A 418 -12.78 -5.07 5.14
CA LEU A 418 -13.56 -6.25 4.80
C LEU A 418 -14.58 -6.55 5.90
N SER A 419 -15.74 -7.05 5.50
CA SER A 419 -16.72 -7.61 6.42
C SER A 419 -16.18 -8.91 7.06
N SER A 420 -16.64 -9.22 8.27
CA SER A 420 -16.27 -10.49 8.95
C SER A 420 -16.57 -11.73 8.10
N THR A 421 -17.63 -11.69 7.29
CA THR A 421 -18.00 -12.74 6.34
C THR A 421 -16.99 -12.89 5.20
N GLU A 422 -16.51 -11.78 4.63
CA GLU A 422 -15.49 -11.83 3.57
C GLU A 422 -14.15 -12.35 4.10
N VAL A 423 -13.79 -11.96 5.33
CA VAL A 423 -12.58 -12.47 5.99
C VAL A 423 -12.70 -13.98 6.26
N ASP A 424 -13.85 -14.44 6.74
CA ASP A 424 -14.11 -15.86 7.00
C ASP A 424 -13.99 -16.71 5.72
N ASP A 425 -14.70 -16.32 4.65
CA ASP A 425 -14.64 -17.02 3.36
C ASP A 425 -13.22 -17.01 2.76
N MET A 426 -12.50 -15.90 2.90
CA MET A 426 -11.12 -15.77 2.45
C MET A 426 -10.19 -16.73 3.21
N ILE A 427 -10.25 -16.75 4.55
CA ILE A 427 -9.44 -17.65 5.39
C ILE A 427 -9.74 -19.12 5.04
N ARG A 428 -11.02 -19.47 4.86
CA ARG A 428 -11.43 -20.84 4.49
C ARG A 428 -10.89 -21.23 3.13
N LYS A 429 -10.96 -20.35 2.13
CA LYS A 429 -10.42 -20.59 0.79
C LYS A 429 -8.91 -20.78 0.80
N SER A 430 -8.17 -19.92 1.50
CA SER A 430 -6.71 -20.02 1.64
C SER A 430 -6.29 -21.29 2.40
N THR A 431 -7.01 -21.63 3.48
CA THR A 431 -6.78 -22.86 4.24
C THR A 431 -7.05 -24.11 3.40
N ASN A 432 -8.12 -24.09 2.60
CA ASN A 432 -8.41 -25.16 1.66
C ASN A 432 -7.30 -25.35 0.62
N LEU A 433 -6.73 -24.25 0.11
CA LEU A 433 -5.62 -24.32 -0.82
C LEU A 433 -4.35 -24.90 -0.16
N LEU A 434 -4.08 -24.52 1.10
CA LEU A 434 -2.99 -25.09 1.89
C LEU A 434 -3.15 -26.61 2.05
N LEU A 435 -4.34 -27.06 2.45
CA LEU A 435 -4.64 -28.47 2.68
C LEU A 435 -4.58 -29.27 1.37
N THR A 436 -5.41 -28.89 0.38
CA THR A 436 -5.61 -29.66 -0.85
C THR A 436 -4.41 -29.65 -1.78
N ARG A 437 -3.66 -28.55 -1.86
CA ARG A 437 -2.54 -28.41 -2.80
C ARG A 437 -1.19 -28.63 -2.14
N MET A 438 -0.94 -28.04 -0.97
CA MET A 438 0.40 -28.09 -0.37
C MET A 438 0.61 -29.30 0.52
N LEU A 439 -0.25 -29.50 1.52
CA LEU A 439 -0.12 -30.63 2.42
C LEU A 439 -0.33 -31.96 1.69
N SER A 440 -1.28 -32.03 0.75
CA SER A 440 -1.47 -33.19 -0.13
C SER A 440 -0.19 -33.56 -0.90
N ASN A 441 0.46 -32.58 -1.54
CA ASN A 441 1.70 -32.81 -2.28
C ASN A 441 2.85 -33.27 -1.36
N CYS A 442 2.97 -32.69 -0.15
CA CYS A 442 3.95 -33.12 0.84
C CYS A 442 3.71 -34.58 1.27
N LEU A 443 2.46 -34.95 1.56
CA LEU A 443 2.09 -36.32 1.94
C LEU A 443 2.37 -37.32 0.81
N GLN A 444 1.96 -37.01 -0.42
CA GLN A 444 2.23 -37.85 -1.59
C GLN A 444 3.73 -38.06 -1.81
N THR A 445 4.53 -37.01 -1.59
CA THR A 445 5.99 -37.10 -1.70
C THR A 445 6.57 -38.06 -0.68
N VAL A 446 6.04 -38.09 0.56
CA VAL A 446 6.53 -38.96 1.63
C VAL A 446 6.05 -40.40 1.47
N ILE A 447 4.79 -40.60 1.08
CA ILE A 447 4.21 -41.93 0.84
C ILE A 447 5.00 -42.65 -0.28
N LYS A 448 5.32 -41.96 -1.37
CA LYS A 448 6.03 -42.55 -2.53
C LYS A 448 7.54 -42.61 -2.39
N ARG A 449 8.11 -42.33 -1.21
CA ARG A 449 9.56 -42.47 -1.01
C ARG A 449 9.95 -43.95 -1.06
N ARG A 450 11.03 -44.26 -1.78
CA ARG A 450 11.52 -45.63 -1.98
C ARG A 450 11.89 -46.40 -0.70
N ASN A 451 12.11 -45.70 0.42
CA ASN A 451 12.57 -46.29 1.67
C ASN A 451 11.52 -46.23 2.78
N THR A 452 10.27 -45.86 2.49
CA THR A 452 9.23 -45.80 3.53
C THR A 452 8.87 -47.21 3.98
N GLY A 453 9.07 -47.52 5.26
CA GLY A 453 8.78 -48.84 5.81
C GLY A 453 7.27 -49.09 5.95
N LEU A 454 6.85 -50.36 5.95
CA LEU A 454 5.43 -50.74 6.17
C LEU A 454 4.88 -50.16 7.48
N THR A 455 5.67 -50.14 8.55
CA THR A 455 5.30 -49.56 9.85
C THR A 455 5.09 -48.06 9.78
N GLU A 456 5.89 -47.35 8.98
CA GLU A 456 5.78 -45.91 8.78
C GLU A 456 4.52 -45.57 7.97
N LEU A 457 4.22 -46.33 6.92
CA LEU A 457 2.98 -46.19 6.14
C LEU A 457 1.74 -46.41 7.01
N VAL A 458 1.77 -47.43 7.88
CA VAL A 458 0.70 -47.66 8.87
C VAL A 458 0.51 -46.45 9.78
N GLN A 459 1.61 -45.90 10.30
CA GLN A 459 1.53 -44.72 11.16
C GLN A 459 1.03 -43.48 10.40
N ILE A 460 1.40 -43.30 9.13
CA ILE A 460 0.87 -42.23 8.27
C ILE A 460 -0.66 -42.36 8.09
N ILE A 461 -1.19 -43.57 7.93
CA ILE A 461 -2.64 -43.82 7.86
C ILE A 461 -3.34 -43.43 9.17
N ILE A 462 -2.76 -43.80 10.32
CA ILE A 462 -3.31 -43.45 11.64
C ILE A 462 -3.28 -41.92 11.81
N ASN A 463 -2.14 -41.31 11.52
CA ASN A 463 -1.92 -39.87 11.62
C ASN A 463 -2.90 -39.06 10.75
N THR A 464 -3.05 -39.44 9.48
CA THR A 464 -4.00 -38.79 8.55
C THR A 464 -5.45 -38.96 9.00
N THR A 465 -5.79 -40.09 9.63
CA THR A 465 -7.13 -40.31 10.22
C THR A 465 -7.40 -39.37 11.40
N HIS A 466 -6.39 -39.10 12.24
CA HIS A 466 -6.53 -38.11 13.33
C HIS A 466 -6.60 -36.68 12.80
N LEU A 467 -5.80 -36.32 11.78
CA LEU A 467 -5.90 -35.01 11.13
C LEU A 467 -7.25 -34.81 10.42
N GLU A 468 -7.81 -35.84 9.80
CA GLU A 468 -9.15 -35.84 9.21
C GLU A 468 -10.21 -35.46 10.26
N LYS A 469 -10.19 -36.13 11.42
CA LYS A 469 -11.10 -35.80 12.54
C LYS A 469 -10.89 -34.37 13.05
N SER A 470 -9.66 -33.88 13.03
CA SER A 470 -9.33 -32.54 13.52
C SER A 470 -9.84 -31.38 12.66
N CYS A 471 -10.26 -31.65 11.41
CA CYS A 471 -10.77 -30.62 10.51
C CYS A 471 -11.99 -29.89 11.08
N LYS A 472 -12.83 -30.57 11.87
CA LYS A 472 -13.98 -29.94 12.55
C LYS A 472 -13.53 -28.87 13.55
N PHE A 473 -12.49 -29.16 14.33
CA PHE A 473 -11.93 -28.19 15.26
C PHE A 473 -11.25 -27.02 14.54
N LEU A 474 -10.70 -27.23 13.34
CA LEU A 474 -10.20 -26.13 12.51
C LEU A 474 -11.34 -25.26 11.98
N GLU A 475 -12.47 -25.85 11.58
CA GLU A 475 -13.66 -25.10 11.16
C GLU A 475 -14.21 -24.25 12.32
N GLU A 476 -14.37 -24.84 13.51
CA GLU A 476 -14.77 -24.13 14.73
C GLU A 476 -13.77 -23.04 15.11
N PHE A 477 -12.48 -23.30 14.97
CA PHE A 477 -11.44 -22.33 15.23
C PHE A 477 -11.55 -21.12 14.30
N ILE A 478 -11.75 -21.33 12.99
CA ILE A 478 -11.95 -20.23 12.02
C ILE A 478 -13.22 -19.43 12.38
N THR A 479 -14.32 -20.10 12.66
CA THR A 479 -15.58 -19.47 13.09
C THR A 479 -15.40 -18.61 14.35
N ASN A 480 -14.65 -19.11 15.33
CA ASN A 480 -14.41 -18.40 16.60
C ASN A 480 -13.53 -17.17 16.43
N ILE A 481 -12.52 -17.21 15.55
CA ILE A 481 -11.65 -16.04 15.30
C ILE A 481 -12.31 -14.99 14.41
N THR A 482 -13.22 -15.39 13.51
CA THR A 482 -13.94 -14.46 12.62
C THR A 482 -15.24 -13.93 13.22
N ASN A 483 -15.73 -14.55 14.31
CA ASN A 483 -17.02 -14.26 14.96
C ASN A 483 -18.24 -14.38 14.01
N VAL A 484 -18.13 -15.19 12.96
CA VAL A 484 -19.23 -15.43 12.01
C VAL A 484 -20.03 -16.65 12.48
N LEU A 485 -21.36 -16.53 12.57
CA LEU A 485 -22.22 -17.63 13.01
C LEU A 485 -22.24 -18.78 11.98
N PRO A 486 -22.20 -20.06 12.40
CA PRO A 486 -22.23 -21.21 11.50
C PRO A 486 -23.49 -21.34 10.61
N GLU A 487 -24.58 -20.63 10.94
CA GLU A 487 -25.89 -20.77 10.28
C GLU A 487 -26.08 -19.88 9.04
N THR A 488 -25.10 -19.06 8.64
CA THR A 488 -25.15 -18.37 7.35
C THR A 488 -24.98 -19.36 6.20
N VAL A 489 -25.99 -19.45 5.33
CA VAL A 489 -26.25 -20.48 4.29
C VAL A 489 -25.14 -20.68 3.22
N HIS A 490 -24.00 -20.00 3.31
CA HIS A 490 -22.93 -20.01 2.30
C HIS A 490 -21.51 -20.27 2.81
N THR A 491 -21.30 -20.68 4.06
CA THR A 491 -19.95 -20.87 4.59
C THR A 491 -19.23 -22.05 3.91
N THR A 492 -18.06 -21.77 3.31
CA THR A 492 -17.24 -22.77 2.62
C THR A 492 -16.69 -23.80 3.62
N LYS A 493 -17.07 -25.08 3.48
CA LYS A 493 -16.51 -26.15 4.32
C LYS A 493 -15.03 -26.40 4.03
N LEU A 494 -14.30 -26.92 5.01
CA LEU A 494 -12.91 -27.32 4.80
C LEU A 494 -12.85 -28.64 4.02
N TYR A 495 -12.15 -28.62 2.88
CA TYR A 495 -11.86 -29.81 2.07
C TYR A 495 -10.70 -30.65 2.64
N GLY A 496 -10.24 -30.36 3.86
CA GLY A 496 -9.23 -31.18 4.55
C GLY A 496 -9.66 -32.64 4.66
N THR A 497 -10.95 -32.89 4.89
CA THR A 497 -11.50 -34.25 5.00
C THR A 497 -11.27 -35.07 3.73
N THR A 498 -11.49 -34.49 2.55
CA THR A 498 -11.25 -35.20 1.28
C THR A 498 -9.76 -35.39 1.03
N THR A 499 -8.94 -34.36 1.29
CA THR A 499 -7.49 -34.47 1.13
C THR A 499 -6.85 -35.57 1.97
N PHE A 500 -7.22 -35.65 3.26
CA PHE A 500 -6.67 -36.69 4.14
C PHE A 500 -7.20 -38.08 3.78
N LYS A 501 -8.43 -38.18 3.27
CA LYS A 501 -8.94 -39.43 2.68
C LYS A 501 -8.11 -39.87 1.48
N ASP A 502 -7.83 -38.97 0.54
CA ASP A 502 -7.06 -39.29 -0.66
C ASP A 502 -5.62 -39.71 -0.32
N ALA A 503 -4.98 -38.99 0.62
CA ALA A 503 -3.66 -39.35 1.13
C ALA A 503 -3.68 -40.72 1.85
N ARG A 504 -4.75 -41.03 2.59
CA ARG A 504 -4.92 -42.33 3.22
C ARG A 504 -5.04 -43.44 2.17
N HIS A 505 -5.88 -43.30 1.15
CA HIS A 505 -6.00 -44.31 0.08
C HIS A 505 -4.67 -44.53 -0.65
N ALA A 506 -3.90 -43.47 -0.90
CA ALA A 506 -2.57 -43.60 -1.52
C ALA A 506 -1.58 -44.35 -0.62
N ALA A 507 -1.63 -44.14 0.71
CA ALA A 507 -0.83 -44.91 1.66
C ALA A 507 -1.28 -46.38 1.75
N GLU A 508 -2.59 -46.65 1.69
CA GLU A 508 -3.15 -48.01 1.66
C GLU A 508 -2.68 -48.78 0.42
N GLU A 509 -2.75 -48.15 -0.77
CA GLU A 509 -2.27 -48.74 -2.02
C GLU A 509 -0.78 -49.08 -1.94
N GLU A 510 0.03 -48.16 -1.42
CA GLU A 510 1.47 -48.36 -1.24
C GLU A 510 1.79 -49.48 -0.23
N ILE A 511 0.96 -49.68 0.80
CA ILE A 511 1.08 -50.85 1.70
C ILE A 511 0.88 -52.14 0.92
N TYR A 512 -0.16 -52.22 0.08
CA TYR A 512 -0.43 -53.44 -0.70
C TYR A 512 0.72 -53.74 -1.66
N THR A 513 1.24 -52.71 -2.34
CA THR A 513 2.38 -52.85 -3.25
C THR A 513 3.65 -53.29 -2.52
N ASN A 514 4.01 -52.64 -1.41
CA ASN A 514 5.21 -53.02 -0.63
C ASN A 514 5.10 -54.40 -0.02
N LEU A 515 3.91 -54.78 0.46
CA LEU A 515 3.65 -56.11 1.01
C LEU A 515 3.82 -57.20 -0.06
N ASN A 516 3.24 -57.00 -1.25
CA ASN A 516 3.38 -57.93 -2.38
C ASN A 516 4.83 -58.00 -2.87
N GLN A 517 5.54 -56.87 -2.98
CA GLN A 517 6.97 -56.87 -3.33
C GLN A 517 7.83 -57.61 -2.29
N LYS A 518 7.49 -57.52 -1.00
CA LYS A 518 8.16 -58.28 0.05
C LYS A 518 7.89 -59.77 -0.09
N ILE A 519 6.65 -60.17 -0.38
CA ILE A 519 6.32 -61.56 -0.71
C ILE A 519 7.19 -62.04 -1.89
N ASP A 520 7.26 -61.28 -2.97
CA ASP A 520 8.06 -61.64 -4.15
C ASP A 520 9.55 -61.80 -3.82
N GLN A 521 10.11 -60.94 -2.94
CA GLN A 521 11.50 -61.07 -2.48
C GLN A 521 11.76 -62.39 -1.73
N PHE A 522 10.80 -62.86 -0.92
CA PHE A 522 10.90 -64.17 -0.28
C PHE A 522 10.74 -65.31 -1.28
N LEU A 523 9.81 -65.18 -2.23
CA LEU A 523 9.58 -66.19 -3.26
C LEU A 523 10.76 -66.36 -4.23
N GLN A 524 11.56 -65.32 -4.45
CA GLN A 524 12.81 -65.42 -5.22
C GLN A 524 13.86 -66.34 -4.56
N LEU A 525 13.71 -66.65 -3.28
CA LEU A 525 14.56 -67.61 -2.56
C LEU A 525 14.06 -69.06 -2.72
N ALA A 526 12.93 -69.28 -3.40
CA ALA A 526 12.41 -70.61 -3.65
C ALA A 526 13.35 -71.39 -4.58
N ASP A 527 13.91 -72.48 -4.06
CA ASP A 527 14.79 -73.39 -4.80
C ASP A 527 14.18 -74.80 -4.78
N TYR A 528 13.15 -75.00 -5.60
CA TYR A 528 12.49 -76.29 -5.71
C TYR A 528 13.29 -77.23 -6.61
N ASP A 529 13.80 -78.33 -6.03
CA ASP A 529 14.23 -79.48 -6.83
C ASP A 529 12.99 -80.28 -7.28
N TRP A 530 12.43 -79.90 -8.43
CA TRP A 530 11.25 -80.56 -9.01
C TRP A 530 11.47 -82.05 -9.35
N MET A 531 12.73 -82.53 -9.29
CA MET A 531 13.13 -83.91 -9.54
C MET A 531 13.46 -84.71 -8.27
N ALA A 532 13.22 -84.14 -7.08
CA ALA A 532 13.47 -84.80 -5.81
C ALA A 532 12.64 -86.10 -5.61
N ALA A 533 13.33 -87.21 -5.33
CA ALA A 533 12.70 -88.52 -5.17
C ALA A 533 11.88 -88.63 -3.87
N GLU A 534 12.31 -87.98 -2.80
CA GLU A 534 11.64 -87.96 -1.50
C GLU A 534 11.30 -86.51 -1.10
N PRO A 535 10.17 -86.30 -0.40
CA PRO A 535 9.85 -84.98 0.15
C PRO A 535 10.81 -84.62 1.28
N GLY A 536 10.97 -83.32 1.52
CA GLY A 536 11.57 -82.84 2.75
C GLY A 536 10.71 -83.21 3.97
N SER A 537 11.30 -83.09 5.16
CA SER A 537 10.61 -83.39 6.42
C SER A 537 9.70 -82.26 6.91
N LYS A 538 9.83 -81.05 6.35
CA LYS A 538 9.15 -79.82 6.76
C LYS A 538 8.88 -78.95 5.53
N ALA A 539 7.98 -77.98 5.68
CA ALA A 539 7.82 -76.90 4.71
C ALA A 539 9.14 -76.15 4.48
N SER A 540 9.27 -75.57 3.30
CA SER A 540 10.47 -74.88 2.81
C SER A 540 10.80 -73.67 3.69
N ASP A 541 12.07 -73.51 4.06
CA ASP A 541 12.51 -72.49 5.04
C ASP A 541 12.10 -71.07 4.63
N TYR A 542 12.21 -70.72 3.34
CA TYR A 542 11.82 -69.40 2.82
C TYR A 542 10.35 -69.08 3.09
N LEU A 543 9.47 -70.09 3.05
CA LEU A 543 8.03 -69.93 3.23
C LEU A 543 7.68 -69.81 4.71
N VAL A 544 8.35 -70.57 5.58
CA VAL A 544 8.21 -70.45 7.03
C VAL A 544 8.62 -69.04 7.48
N ASP A 545 9.73 -68.52 6.95
CA ASP A 545 10.20 -67.16 7.21
C ASP A 545 9.23 -66.11 6.65
N LEU A 546 8.66 -66.32 5.46
CA LEU A 546 7.63 -65.45 4.89
C LEU A 546 6.37 -65.41 5.76
N ILE A 547 5.89 -66.56 6.23
CA ILE A 547 4.71 -66.63 7.12
C ILE A 547 5.01 -65.95 8.46
N ALA A 548 6.20 -66.12 9.01
CA ALA A 548 6.64 -65.42 10.22
C ALA A 548 6.66 -63.89 10.01
N PHE A 549 7.19 -63.43 8.88
CA PHE A 549 7.16 -62.03 8.47
C PHE A 549 5.71 -61.49 8.34
N LEU A 550 4.82 -62.22 7.67
CA LEU A 550 3.42 -61.83 7.50
C LEU A 550 2.69 -61.76 8.85
N ARG A 551 2.89 -62.75 9.74
CA ARG A 551 2.33 -62.73 11.10
C ARG A 551 2.80 -61.51 11.89
N SER A 552 4.10 -61.21 11.86
CA SER A 552 4.67 -60.04 12.52
C SER A 552 4.12 -58.73 11.95
N THR A 553 3.98 -58.65 10.63
CA THR A 553 3.46 -57.46 9.93
C THR A 553 1.98 -57.22 10.23
N PHE A 554 1.14 -58.26 10.15
CA PHE A 554 -0.29 -58.13 10.43
C PHE A 554 -0.59 -57.86 11.91
N ALA A 555 0.28 -58.27 12.83
CA ALA A 555 0.17 -57.87 14.23
C ALA A 555 0.26 -56.34 14.40
N VAL A 556 1.11 -55.66 13.62
CA VAL A 556 1.19 -54.19 13.60
C VAL A 556 -0.07 -53.56 12.97
N PHE A 557 -0.68 -54.23 11.99
CA PHE A 557 -1.87 -53.74 11.29
C PHE A 557 -3.15 -53.79 12.14
N THR A 558 -3.12 -54.37 13.34
CA THR A 558 -4.26 -54.36 14.28
C THR A 558 -4.70 -52.95 14.67
N HIS A 559 -3.81 -51.96 14.52
CA HIS A 559 -4.10 -50.54 14.75
C HIS A 559 -4.66 -49.80 13.51
N LEU A 560 -4.72 -50.46 12.35
CA LEU A 560 -5.36 -49.92 11.15
C LEU A 560 -6.90 -50.06 11.21
N PRO A 561 -7.64 -49.27 10.42
CA PRO A 561 -9.06 -49.52 10.21
C PRO A 561 -9.29 -50.97 9.73
N GLY A 562 -10.20 -51.70 10.36
CA GLY A 562 -10.36 -53.14 10.14
C GLY A 562 -10.52 -53.56 8.67
N LYS A 563 -11.20 -52.74 7.86
CA LYS A 563 -11.35 -52.99 6.42
C LYS A 563 -10.02 -52.94 5.65
N VAL A 564 -9.10 -52.06 6.04
CA VAL A 564 -7.79 -51.89 5.39
C VAL A 564 -6.91 -53.09 5.71
N ALA A 565 -6.83 -53.47 6.99
CA ALA A 565 -6.05 -54.62 7.42
C ALA A 565 -6.57 -55.93 6.78
N GLN A 566 -7.89 -56.10 6.69
CA GLN A 566 -8.50 -57.23 5.99
C GLN A 566 -8.18 -57.23 4.49
N THR A 567 -8.26 -56.07 3.83
CA THR A 567 -7.95 -55.96 2.40
C THR A 567 -6.47 -56.24 2.13
N ALA A 568 -5.56 -55.73 2.97
CA ALA A 568 -4.12 -56.04 2.89
C ALA A 568 -3.87 -57.55 3.03
N CYS A 569 -4.51 -58.18 4.00
CA CYS A 569 -4.37 -59.61 4.27
C CYS A 569 -4.90 -60.47 3.11
N MET A 570 -6.09 -60.13 2.59
CA MET A 570 -6.64 -60.82 1.42
C MET A 570 -5.77 -60.63 0.17
N SER A 571 -5.29 -59.41 -0.08
CA SER A 571 -4.36 -59.10 -1.18
C SER A 571 -3.09 -59.94 -1.08
N ALA A 572 -2.46 -59.98 0.10
CA ALA A 572 -1.26 -60.77 0.35
C ALA A 572 -1.48 -62.26 0.13
N CYS A 573 -2.56 -62.84 0.68
CA CYS A 573 -2.88 -64.26 0.50
C CYS A 573 -3.18 -64.60 -0.96
N LYS A 574 -3.92 -63.74 -1.67
CA LYS A 574 -4.20 -63.92 -3.10
C LYS A 574 -2.94 -63.82 -3.95
N HIS A 575 -2.07 -62.84 -3.66
CA HIS A 575 -0.78 -62.67 -4.35
C HIS A 575 0.12 -63.89 -4.12
N LEU A 576 0.29 -64.31 -2.86
CA LEU A 576 1.05 -65.50 -2.51
C LEU A 576 0.52 -66.76 -3.22
N SER A 577 -0.80 -66.98 -3.21
CA SER A 577 -1.43 -68.10 -3.90
C SER A 577 -1.18 -68.07 -5.42
N THR A 578 -1.32 -66.89 -6.03
CA THR A 578 -1.09 -66.71 -7.47
C THR A 578 0.37 -66.94 -7.83
N SER A 579 1.32 -66.44 -7.04
CA SER A 579 2.75 -66.61 -7.29
C SER A 579 3.21 -68.05 -7.08
N LEU A 580 2.70 -68.75 -6.06
CA LEU A 580 2.96 -70.19 -5.88
C LEU A 580 2.41 -71.02 -7.05
N MET A 581 1.25 -70.64 -7.60
CA MET A 581 0.70 -71.27 -8.79
C MET A 581 1.57 -70.99 -10.02
N GLN A 582 2.13 -69.79 -10.15
CA GLN A 582 3.06 -69.47 -11.23
C GLN A 582 4.34 -70.30 -11.17
N LEU A 583 4.91 -70.53 -9.98
CA LEU A 583 6.08 -71.39 -9.79
C LEU A 583 5.85 -72.82 -10.33
N LEU A 584 4.64 -73.38 -10.15
CA LEU A 584 4.27 -74.68 -10.73
C LEU A 584 4.13 -74.66 -12.26
N LEU A 585 3.80 -73.51 -12.84
CA LEU A 585 3.51 -73.33 -14.26
C LEU A 585 4.71 -72.78 -15.05
N GLU A 586 5.86 -72.58 -14.41
CA GLU A 586 7.07 -72.09 -15.07
C GLU A 586 7.57 -73.04 -16.16
N ALA A 587 8.05 -72.48 -17.27
CA ALA A 587 8.47 -73.24 -18.46
C ALA A 587 9.67 -74.18 -18.21
N GLU A 588 10.41 -73.96 -17.11
CA GLU A 588 11.54 -74.79 -16.69
C GLU A 588 11.07 -76.09 -16.01
N VAL A 589 9.83 -76.13 -15.50
CA VAL A 589 9.21 -77.30 -14.87
C VAL A 589 8.70 -78.26 -15.94
N ARG A 590 9.61 -79.05 -16.52
CA ARG A 590 9.29 -80.03 -17.56
C ARG A 590 8.78 -81.37 -17.02
N GLN A 591 9.20 -81.74 -15.81
CA GLN A 591 8.82 -82.97 -15.13
C GLN A 591 8.72 -82.71 -13.63
N LEU A 592 7.66 -83.25 -13.01
CA LEU A 592 7.39 -83.13 -11.57
C LEU A 592 7.52 -84.51 -10.93
N THR A 593 8.28 -84.66 -9.86
CA THR A 593 8.35 -85.90 -9.07
C THR A 593 7.30 -85.93 -7.96
N LEU A 594 7.02 -87.13 -7.40
CA LEU A 594 6.05 -87.25 -6.31
C LEU A 594 6.59 -86.63 -5.02
N GLY A 595 7.90 -86.74 -4.78
CA GLY A 595 8.59 -86.10 -3.65
C GLY A 595 8.52 -84.58 -3.72
N ALA A 596 8.84 -83.98 -4.88
CA ALA A 596 8.70 -82.53 -5.08
C ALA A 596 7.26 -82.02 -4.93
N LEU A 597 6.28 -82.76 -5.47
CA LEU A 597 4.87 -82.40 -5.32
C LEU A 597 4.38 -82.52 -3.86
N GLN A 598 4.90 -83.50 -3.13
CA GLN A 598 4.63 -83.65 -1.69
C GLN A 598 5.26 -82.50 -0.88
N GLN A 599 6.47 -82.07 -1.23
CA GLN A 599 7.10 -80.88 -0.63
C GLN A 599 6.27 -79.61 -0.90
N PHE A 600 5.85 -79.39 -2.14
CA PHE A 600 4.95 -78.28 -2.50
C PHE A 600 3.61 -78.35 -1.75
N ASN A 601 3.08 -79.55 -1.51
CA ASN A 601 1.86 -79.72 -0.72
C ASN A 601 2.05 -79.35 0.75
N LEU A 602 3.21 -79.66 1.35
CA LEU A 602 3.55 -79.20 2.72
C LEU A 602 3.57 -77.67 2.79
N ASP A 603 4.09 -77.02 1.75
CA ASP A 603 4.14 -75.56 1.63
C ASP A 603 2.74 -74.94 1.50
N VAL A 604 1.85 -75.52 0.68
CA VAL A 604 0.44 -75.09 0.58
C VAL A 604 -0.31 -75.31 1.89
N GLU A 605 -0.06 -76.43 2.58
CA GLU A 605 -0.66 -76.71 3.90
C GLU A 605 -0.26 -75.67 4.95
N GLU A 606 0.99 -75.22 4.98
CA GLU A 606 1.42 -74.11 5.85
C GLU A 606 0.72 -72.79 5.52
N CYS A 607 0.51 -72.49 4.22
CA CYS A 607 -0.27 -71.32 3.80
C CYS A 607 -1.74 -71.39 4.25
N GLU A 608 -2.37 -72.57 4.14
CA GLU A 608 -3.74 -72.80 4.63
C GLU A 608 -3.82 -72.67 6.16
N GLN A 609 -2.83 -73.19 6.88
CA GLN A 609 -2.73 -73.04 8.34
C GLN A 609 -2.61 -71.57 8.75
N PHE A 610 -1.80 -70.80 8.02
CA PHE A 610 -1.73 -69.35 8.21
C PHE A 610 -3.09 -68.68 7.98
N ALA A 611 -3.78 -68.98 6.88
CA ALA A 611 -5.12 -68.45 6.59
C ALA A 611 -6.15 -68.82 7.68
N ARG A 612 -6.09 -70.04 8.22
CA ARG A 612 -6.94 -70.53 9.33
C ARG A 612 -6.68 -69.84 10.65
N SER A 613 -5.45 -69.38 10.89
CA SER A 613 -5.07 -68.73 12.15
C SER A 613 -5.77 -67.39 12.40
N GLY A 614 -6.47 -66.83 11.39
CA GLY A 614 -7.15 -65.55 11.49
C GLY A 614 -6.16 -64.40 11.73
N PRO A 615 -5.19 -64.17 10.83
CA PRO A 615 -4.09 -63.22 11.04
C PRO A 615 -4.55 -61.77 11.26
N VAL A 616 -5.76 -61.41 10.83
CA VAL A 616 -6.39 -60.11 11.09
C VAL A 616 -7.84 -60.35 11.55
N PRO A 617 -8.34 -59.60 12.56
CA PRO A 617 -9.72 -59.75 13.03
C PRO A 617 -10.76 -59.29 11.99
N GLY A 618 -11.92 -59.96 12.00
CA GLY A 618 -13.13 -59.53 11.27
C GLY A 618 -13.36 -60.17 9.90
N PHE A 619 -12.58 -61.19 9.53
CA PHE A 619 -12.99 -62.12 8.47
C PHE A 619 -14.14 -63.01 8.97
N GLN A 620 -15.13 -63.26 8.10
CA GLN A 620 -16.21 -64.20 8.37
C GLN A 620 -15.87 -65.60 7.81
N GLY A 621 -15.95 -66.64 8.64
CA GLY A 621 -15.74 -68.04 8.25
C GLY A 621 -14.40 -68.31 7.52
N ASP A 622 -14.42 -69.25 6.59
CA ASP A 622 -13.24 -69.72 5.83
C ASP A 622 -12.86 -68.83 4.64
N THR A 623 -13.29 -67.57 4.61
CA THR A 623 -13.11 -66.64 3.46
C THR A 623 -11.65 -66.53 3.01
N LEU A 624 -10.71 -66.48 3.96
CA LEU A 624 -9.26 -66.42 3.67
C LEU A 624 -8.71 -67.74 3.08
N GLN A 625 -9.31 -68.88 3.42
CA GLN A 625 -8.93 -70.18 2.87
C GLN A 625 -9.33 -70.30 1.39
N LEU A 626 -10.38 -69.59 0.96
CA LEU A 626 -10.81 -69.57 -0.45
C LEU A 626 -9.69 -69.13 -1.39
N ALA A 627 -8.76 -68.28 -0.93
CA ALA A 627 -7.63 -67.83 -1.73
C ALA A 627 -6.67 -68.97 -2.15
N PHE A 628 -6.65 -70.09 -1.42
CA PHE A 628 -5.73 -71.21 -1.65
C PHE A 628 -6.41 -72.47 -2.22
N ILE A 629 -7.72 -72.43 -2.48
CA ILE A 629 -8.48 -73.60 -2.96
C ILE A 629 -7.92 -74.15 -4.27
N ASP A 630 -7.61 -73.28 -5.23
CA ASP A 630 -7.14 -73.72 -6.54
C ASP A 630 -5.79 -74.43 -6.45
N LEU A 631 -4.86 -73.92 -5.63
CA LEU A 631 -3.58 -74.57 -5.33
C LEU A 631 -3.77 -75.96 -4.71
N ARG A 632 -4.68 -76.08 -3.75
CA ARG A 632 -4.99 -77.36 -3.12
C ARG A 632 -5.60 -78.35 -4.11
N GLN A 633 -6.51 -77.90 -4.97
CA GLN A 633 -7.12 -78.76 -5.99
C GLN A 633 -6.08 -79.26 -7.00
N VAL A 634 -5.17 -78.41 -7.45
CA VAL A 634 -4.09 -78.78 -8.38
C VAL A 634 -3.13 -79.79 -7.74
N SER A 635 -2.69 -79.55 -6.49
CA SER A 635 -1.83 -80.49 -5.74
C SER A 635 -2.51 -81.87 -5.59
N LEU A 636 -3.77 -81.89 -5.16
CA LEU A 636 -4.54 -83.12 -4.96
C LEU A 636 -4.78 -83.87 -6.27
N TYR A 637 -5.11 -83.15 -7.35
CA TYR A 637 -5.35 -83.76 -8.66
C TYR A 637 -4.10 -84.46 -9.21
N HIS A 638 -2.93 -83.82 -9.09
CA HIS A 638 -1.66 -84.43 -9.49
C HIS A 638 -1.29 -85.67 -8.65
N GLN A 639 -1.56 -85.65 -7.34
CA GLN A 639 -1.37 -86.82 -6.48
C GLN A 639 -2.29 -87.99 -6.86
N VAL A 640 -3.55 -87.72 -7.21
CA VAL A 640 -4.54 -88.74 -7.57
C VAL A 640 -4.25 -89.35 -8.94
N LEU A 641 -3.87 -88.55 -9.94
CA LEU A 641 -3.49 -89.04 -11.26
C LEU A 641 -2.27 -89.98 -11.17
N ARG A 642 -1.22 -89.61 -10.43
CA ARG A 642 -0.05 -90.48 -10.25
C ARG A 642 -0.32 -91.74 -9.43
N LYS A 643 -1.18 -91.68 -8.41
CA LYS A 643 -1.59 -92.89 -7.67
C LYS A 643 -2.39 -93.86 -8.55
N ARG A 644 -3.11 -93.37 -9.57
CA ARG A 644 -3.76 -94.22 -10.57
C ARG A 644 -2.75 -94.85 -11.54
N GLU A 645 -1.72 -94.10 -11.97
CA GLU A 645 -0.64 -94.65 -12.80
C GLU A 645 0.23 -95.67 -12.05
N GLY A 646 0.55 -95.43 -10.77
CA GLY A 646 1.31 -96.35 -9.92
C GLY A 646 0.54 -97.60 -9.47
N ARG A 647 -0.80 -97.64 -9.64
CA ARG A 647 -1.61 -98.86 -9.47
C ARG A 647 -1.83 -99.61 -10.79
N GLY A 648 -1.41 -99.04 -11.92
CA GLY A 648 -1.45 -99.68 -13.24
C GLY A 648 -0.20 -100.49 -13.59
N SER A 649 0.85 -100.46 -12.77
CA SER A 649 2.07 -101.25 -12.96
C SER A 649 1.89 -102.69 -12.46
N GLY A 650 1.06 -103.43 -13.19
CA GLY A 650 0.87 -104.86 -13.03
C GLY A 650 0.27 -105.44 -14.30
N ILE A 651 0.96 -105.29 -15.45
CA ILE A 651 1.00 -106.19 -16.63
C ILE A 651 1.77 -105.46 -17.74
N GLY A 652 2.79 -106.14 -18.30
CA GLY A 652 3.16 -105.99 -19.71
C GLY A 652 4.26 -104.98 -20.05
N ASP A 653 5.46 -105.50 -20.19
CA ASP A 653 6.62 -104.93 -20.88
C ASP A 653 6.27 -104.41 -22.29
N SER A 654 6.36 -103.11 -22.52
CA SER A 654 6.72 -102.52 -23.81
C SER A 654 7.20 -101.08 -23.61
N GLY A 655 8.44 -100.83 -24.02
CA GLY A 655 9.11 -99.56 -23.84
C GLY A 655 8.45 -98.43 -24.63
N GLN A 656 7.66 -97.61 -23.96
CA GLN A 656 7.40 -96.22 -24.31
C GLN A 656 6.91 -95.51 -23.04
N ARG A 657 7.80 -94.74 -22.40
CA ARG A 657 7.41 -93.81 -21.32
C ARG A 657 6.47 -92.76 -21.95
N PRO A 658 5.26 -92.51 -21.43
CA PRO A 658 4.49 -91.37 -21.87
C PRO A 658 5.15 -90.10 -21.34
N ILE A 659 5.59 -89.27 -22.29
CA ILE A 659 5.97 -87.88 -22.07
C ILE A 659 4.66 -87.12 -21.79
N PHE A 660 4.48 -86.61 -20.57
CA PHE A 660 3.42 -85.64 -20.32
C PHE A 660 3.89 -84.25 -20.77
N SER A 661 3.29 -83.73 -21.84
CA SER A 661 3.23 -82.29 -22.09
C SER A 661 2.17 -81.69 -21.17
N PRO A 662 2.40 -80.51 -20.56
CA PRO A 662 1.35 -79.83 -19.82
C PRO A 662 0.27 -79.41 -20.83
N PHE A 663 -0.92 -79.97 -20.69
CA PHE A 663 -2.10 -79.42 -21.35
C PHE A 663 -2.35 -78.04 -20.72
N LEU A 664 -1.84 -77.00 -21.39
CA LEU A 664 -2.31 -75.63 -21.22
C LEU A 664 -3.83 -75.61 -21.40
N PRO A 665 -4.60 -74.86 -20.60
CA PRO A 665 -5.96 -74.52 -20.97
C PRO A 665 -5.92 -73.74 -22.28
N SER A 666 -6.80 -74.12 -23.21
CA SER A 666 -6.97 -73.42 -24.47
C SER A 666 -7.27 -71.93 -24.22
N THR A 667 -6.80 -71.10 -25.14
CA THR A 667 -6.86 -69.63 -25.15
C THR A 667 -8.27 -69.03 -25.08
N GLN A 668 -9.32 -69.82 -24.91
CA GLN A 668 -10.72 -69.38 -24.84
C GLN A 668 -11.26 -69.16 -23.42
N ASP A 669 -10.61 -69.66 -22.36
CA ASP A 669 -11.09 -69.46 -20.97
C ASP A 669 -10.48 -68.23 -20.26
N ARG A 670 -9.78 -67.35 -20.99
CA ARG A 670 -9.19 -66.11 -20.46
C ARG A 670 -10.14 -64.90 -20.37
N GLN A 671 -11.45 -65.08 -20.56
CA GLN A 671 -12.41 -63.97 -20.55
C GLN A 671 -13.47 -63.97 -19.44
N LEU A 672 -13.33 -64.81 -18.41
CA LEU A 672 -14.19 -64.74 -17.22
C LEU A 672 -13.35 -64.88 -15.93
N ILE A 673 -12.49 -63.89 -15.65
CA ILE A 673 -12.01 -63.50 -14.32
C ILE A 673 -11.95 -61.98 -14.27
#